data_AF-A0A8H7V6K8-F1
#
_entry.id   AF-A0A8H7V6K8-F1
#
_cell.length_a   1.000
_cell.length_b   1.000
_cell.length_c   1.000
_cell.angle_alpha   90.00
_cell.angle_beta   90.00
_cell.angle_gamma   90.00
#
_symmetry.space_group_name_H-M   'P 1'
#
loop_
_entity.id
_entity.type
_entity.pdbx_description
1 polymer ?
#
loop_
_entity_poly.entity_id
_entity_poly.type
_entity_poly.pdbx_seq_one_letter_code
_entity_poly.pdbx_strand_id
1 'polypeptide(L)'
;MTLFIVLVTEGVALLQPTSTVTEKKVGLKYHAAIQTISYISVITGFSFIFYNKVVSGKPHFESVHGKLGLFVFIYLLIQLVFGITVAFVPRIYGSVARAKSLWKHHRVFGYVLLVLVWLTAQLGVRADYMYNNFTFYLVFLFWKVFVACLKSFFGYRKVSEREIKTTVTLSWNNKKIQLNFKEFPRGFDEATVKDLKEKCKLLTDVPIASMKLQVSGANMKDNTATLTSAGVCKNSILTLNGEKVDESVVKQTASGNPEEYGLMTRIAKVVDTLSDGTLEQISEFEGLITKAQKKKKLNATDKKTLQDRGIFLSEKIMQGLISLDGVECPSTFETARQRRREGVKLSQALLERVDKSRAIPLVQFRLSSTAIPYAKLRPYQKECIATTVTEIERGCRKQIVSLPVGNVIMSNLIPRIPCPTSKATKVLLLAHRTELLDQAHNQIIRYNPNLIVHVEQGKRKVDIDKADVIIASVPTLGRANSAKIENYDPSLFKAILIDEAHHAVASTYMNILTHFGVYEPDSKILVWGCSATVRRHDGLGLSDVFEKITYHVDFMKMIEQGYLSSMKVTTVNTHVDLENVGISKNDFKQSELSRAVNTDTRNEVIVSSWKKYAHEQGRKSTLVFAVDIDHTVKLCNYFLKSGISASFITSQTPALTRHQILQDFKDGKIPVLVNCAILTEGTDIPCVDCILLGRPTRSNTLFQQMFGRGLRLFPGKEDCLLIDFVDNFKRSGSAGLVTIPTLLGLSTREMINDQDILALEARAVKEQQDGEKEIQEEQERTENDPSLVKLRITQYDTLNELMADLSGSNELRNASHNGWIDIGTEKCALHVMKKGYVVLERKGNIWTGSFRYENNNYRAKPFSIPLESDDMTSAVRAADTWVQKKYGNILRQTARNAGFRQHNISEAQKRALSRYKIEADTMTKGQAMDLLVKLKFGQLKIWKDQVKFDKAKRKVEGKKSNAAVLVRNRHMSSVAV
;
A
#
# COMPACT_ATOMS: atom_id res chain seq x y z
N MET A 1 -45.50 28.35 -22.76
CA MET A 1 -44.03 28.44 -22.53
C MET A 1 -43.66 28.47 -21.05
N THR A 2 -44.19 29.38 -20.24
CA THR A 2 -43.92 29.41 -18.78
C THR A 2 -44.20 28.08 -18.07
N LEU A 3 -45.35 27.46 -18.35
CA LEU A 3 -45.71 26.14 -17.82
C LEU A 3 -44.68 25.05 -18.20
N PHE A 4 -44.23 25.03 -19.47
CA PHE A 4 -43.21 24.10 -19.95
C PHE A 4 -41.89 24.27 -19.19
N ILE A 5 -41.42 25.50 -19.00
CA ILE A 5 -40.15 25.78 -18.31
C ILE A 5 -40.20 25.30 -16.85
N VAL A 6 -41.32 25.51 -16.16
CA VAL A 6 -41.52 25.05 -14.79
C VAL A 6 -41.50 23.52 -14.75
N LEU A 7 -42.33 22.86 -15.56
CA LEU A 7 -42.46 21.41 -15.56
C LEU A 7 -41.17 20.69 -15.98
N VAL A 8 -40.47 21.18 -17.01
CA VAL A 8 -39.20 20.56 -17.44
C VAL A 8 -38.11 20.72 -16.39
N THR A 9 -38.07 21.86 -15.70
CA THR A 9 -37.09 22.12 -14.64
C THR A 9 -37.35 21.24 -13.42
N GLU A 10 -38.60 21.19 -12.95
CA GLU A 10 -39.01 20.35 -11.81
C GLU A 10 -38.87 18.86 -12.12
N GLY A 11 -39.24 18.44 -13.34
CA GLY A 11 -39.06 17.08 -13.81
C GLY A 11 -37.60 16.64 -13.73
N VAL A 12 -36.64 17.45 -14.19
CA VAL A 12 -35.20 17.14 -14.08
C VAL A 12 -34.69 17.24 -12.64
N ALA A 13 -35.19 18.19 -11.84
CA ALA A 13 -34.77 18.39 -10.45
C ALA A 13 -35.08 17.18 -9.56
N LEU A 14 -36.24 16.52 -9.76
CA LEU A 14 -36.65 15.33 -9.01
C LEU A 14 -35.69 14.13 -9.07
N LEU A 15 -34.81 14.08 -10.08
CA LEU A 15 -33.80 13.02 -10.23
C LEU A 15 -32.41 13.40 -9.68
N GLN A 16 -32.29 14.56 -9.03
CA GLN A 16 -31.10 14.93 -8.26
C GLN A 16 -31.09 14.20 -6.89
N PRO A 17 -29.90 13.91 -6.34
CA PRO A 17 -29.54 12.59 -5.80
C PRO A 17 -30.54 11.97 -4.83
N THR A 18 -31.13 10.83 -5.22
CA THR A 18 -31.95 9.96 -4.37
C THR A 18 -31.10 8.81 -3.81
N SER A 19 -31.29 8.52 -2.52
CA SER A 19 -30.37 7.67 -1.75
C SER A 19 -30.81 6.20 -1.74
N THR A 20 -32.11 5.93 -1.84
CA THR A 20 -32.68 4.59 -1.78
C THR A 20 -33.20 4.08 -3.13
N VAL A 21 -33.26 2.76 -3.31
CA VAL A 21 -33.78 2.13 -4.55
C VAL A 21 -35.28 2.41 -4.73
N THR A 22 -36.02 2.53 -3.64
CA THR A 22 -37.45 2.89 -3.62
C THR A 22 -37.68 4.33 -4.04
N GLU A 23 -36.92 5.29 -3.50
CA GLU A 23 -36.95 6.70 -3.94
C GLU A 23 -36.61 6.82 -5.42
N LYS A 24 -35.63 6.07 -5.93
CA LYS A 24 -35.28 6.07 -7.36
C LYS A 24 -36.44 5.60 -8.24
N LYS A 25 -37.17 4.56 -7.84
CA LYS A 25 -38.34 4.06 -8.59
C LYS A 25 -39.49 5.06 -8.58
N VAL A 26 -39.76 5.66 -7.43
CA VAL A 26 -40.84 6.65 -7.26
C VAL A 26 -40.50 7.94 -8.00
N GLY A 27 -39.28 8.47 -7.82
CA GLY A 27 -38.77 9.64 -8.53
C GLY A 27 -38.77 9.47 -10.05
N LEU A 28 -38.45 8.27 -10.56
CA LEU A 28 -38.54 7.96 -11.99
C LEU A 28 -39.98 8.05 -12.52
N LYS A 29 -40.98 7.57 -11.76
CA LYS A 29 -42.40 7.68 -12.15
C LYS A 29 -42.86 9.14 -12.21
N TYR A 30 -42.53 9.93 -11.20
CA TYR A 30 -42.87 11.36 -11.18
C TYR A 30 -42.14 12.15 -12.27
N HIS A 31 -40.86 11.86 -12.49
CA HIS A 31 -40.10 12.40 -13.61
C HIS A 31 -40.79 12.12 -14.95
N ALA A 32 -41.15 10.86 -15.22
CA ALA A 32 -41.82 10.49 -16.45
C ALA A 32 -43.18 11.20 -16.61
N ALA A 33 -43.98 11.27 -15.55
CA ALA A 33 -45.28 11.94 -15.58
C ALA A 33 -45.17 13.44 -15.86
N ILE A 34 -44.34 14.15 -15.09
CA ILE A 34 -44.16 15.61 -15.20
C ILE A 34 -43.54 15.96 -16.56
N GLN A 35 -42.55 15.20 -17.02
CA GLN A 35 -41.93 15.44 -18.32
C GLN A 35 -42.91 15.18 -19.47
N THR A 36 -43.77 14.18 -19.38
CA THR A 36 -44.80 13.93 -20.40
C THR A 36 -45.74 15.13 -20.55
N ILE A 37 -46.21 15.69 -19.43
CA ILE A 37 -47.07 16.89 -19.43
C ILE A 37 -46.31 18.10 -20.01
N SER A 38 -45.03 18.23 -19.65
CA SER A 38 -44.14 19.25 -20.18
C SER A 38 -44.01 19.16 -21.70
N TYR A 39 -43.76 17.97 -22.24
CA TYR A 39 -43.62 17.74 -23.68
C TYR A 39 -44.91 18.02 -24.45
N ILE A 40 -46.06 17.60 -23.93
CA ILE A 40 -47.37 17.93 -24.54
C ILE A 40 -47.54 19.45 -24.61
N SER A 41 -47.22 20.16 -23.52
CA SER A 41 -47.35 21.62 -23.44
C SER A 41 -46.48 22.35 -24.48
N VAL A 42 -45.25 21.90 -24.72
CA VAL A 42 -44.36 22.54 -25.71
C VAL A 42 -44.75 22.20 -27.15
N ILE A 43 -45.19 20.97 -27.43
CA ILE A 43 -45.68 20.58 -28.76
C ILE A 43 -46.91 21.39 -29.13
N THR A 44 -47.88 21.51 -28.23
CA THR A 44 -49.08 22.33 -28.44
C THR A 44 -48.71 23.80 -28.68
N GLY A 45 -47.85 24.37 -27.81
CA GLY A 45 -47.41 25.76 -27.96
C GLY A 45 -46.66 26.02 -29.27
N PHE A 46 -45.77 25.12 -29.68
CA PHE A 46 -45.05 25.22 -30.94
C PHE A 46 -46.00 25.11 -32.13
N SER A 47 -46.97 24.20 -32.08
CA SER A 47 -47.96 24.00 -33.15
C SER A 47 -48.82 25.25 -33.36
N PHE A 48 -49.26 25.91 -32.29
CA PHE A 48 -49.98 27.18 -32.38
C PHE A 48 -49.13 28.31 -32.97
N ILE A 49 -47.86 28.43 -32.55
CA ILE A 49 -46.94 29.44 -33.09
C ILE A 49 -46.71 29.21 -34.59
N PHE A 50 -46.51 27.95 -34.98
CA PHE A 50 -46.32 27.56 -36.37
C PHE A 50 -47.58 27.87 -37.19
N TYR A 51 -48.75 27.41 -36.74
CA TYR A 51 -50.03 27.66 -37.40
C TYR A 51 -50.31 29.16 -37.60
N ASN A 52 -50.12 29.98 -36.56
CA ASN A 52 -50.32 31.43 -36.65
C ASN A 52 -49.39 32.09 -37.67
N LYS A 53 -48.15 31.62 -37.82
CA LYS A 53 -47.23 32.13 -38.84
C LYS A 53 -47.64 31.72 -40.25
N VAL A 54 -48.09 30.48 -40.43
CA VAL A 54 -48.64 30.00 -41.71
C VAL A 54 -49.83 30.85 -42.14
N VAL A 55 -50.81 31.05 -41.25
CA VAL A 55 -52.01 31.86 -41.54
C VAL A 55 -51.67 33.34 -41.80
N SER A 56 -50.64 33.87 -41.13
CA SER A 56 -50.22 35.27 -41.30
C SER A 56 -49.24 35.49 -42.47
N GLY A 57 -48.88 34.46 -43.24
CA GLY A 57 -47.92 34.55 -44.34
C GLY A 57 -46.51 35.00 -43.92
N LYS A 58 -46.13 34.83 -42.65
CA LYS A 58 -44.84 35.31 -42.11
C LYS A 58 -43.74 34.25 -42.28
N PRO A 59 -42.48 34.66 -42.48
CA PRO A 59 -41.38 33.72 -42.61
C PRO A 59 -41.11 32.91 -41.32
N HIS A 60 -40.68 31.68 -41.51
CA HIS A 60 -40.47 30.69 -40.46
C HIS A 60 -38.97 30.58 -40.11
N PHE A 61 -38.66 30.46 -38.82
CA PHE A 61 -37.30 30.19 -38.31
C PHE A 61 -36.16 31.12 -38.78
N GLU A 62 -36.44 32.39 -39.14
CA GLU A 62 -35.39 33.31 -39.58
C GLU A 62 -34.55 33.89 -38.43
N SER A 63 -35.19 34.17 -37.28
CA SER A 63 -34.50 34.76 -36.13
C SER A 63 -33.59 33.75 -35.43
N VAL A 64 -32.54 34.26 -34.76
CA VAL A 64 -31.60 33.46 -33.96
C VAL A 64 -32.34 32.63 -32.91
N HIS A 65 -33.34 33.23 -32.23
CA HIS A 65 -34.21 32.53 -31.30
C HIS A 65 -35.04 31.42 -31.99
N GLY A 66 -35.58 31.67 -33.18
CA GLY A 66 -36.35 30.70 -33.94
C GLY A 66 -35.53 29.47 -34.33
N LYS A 67 -34.31 29.66 -34.82
CA LYS A 67 -33.38 28.56 -35.18
C LYS A 67 -32.98 27.74 -33.95
N LEU A 68 -32.61 28.42 -32.86
CA LEU A 68 -32.26 27.75 -31.60
C LEU A 68 -33.46 27.01 -31.01
N GLY A 69 -34.66 27.59 -31.10
CA GLY A 69 -35.91 26.96 -30.67
C GLY A 69 -36.23 25.68 -31.42
N LEU A 70 -36.05 25.66 -32.74
CA LEU A 70 -36.22 24.45 -33.55
C LEU A 70 -35.21 23.36 -33.16
N PHE A 71 -33.94 23.74 -32.96
CA PHE A 71 -32.91 22.81 -32.51
C PHE A 71 -33.25 22.19 -31.15
N VAL A 72 -33.62 23.01 -30.18
CA VAL A 72 -34.02 22.56 -28.84
C VAL A 72 -35.26 21.65 -28.91
N PHE A 73 -36.22 21.96 -29.78
CA PHE A 73 -37.40 21.12 -29.98
C PHE A 73 -37.04 19.72 -30.52
N ILE A 74 -36.18 19.64 -31.54
CA ILE A 74 -35.70 18.36 -32.08
C ILE A 74 -34.92 17.58 -31.01
N TYR A 75 -34.04 18.25 -30.28
CA TYR A 75 -33.27 17.63 -29.20
C TYR A 75 -34.22 17.06 -28.11
N LEU A 76 -35.25 17.83 -27.71
CA LEU A 76 -36.28 17.38 -26.76
C LEU A 76 -36.96 16.08 -27.20
N LEU A 77 -37.31 15.95 -28.49
CA LEU A 77 -37.89 14.73 -29.04
C LEU A 77 -36.91 13.55 -28.98
N ILE A 78 -35.65 13.76 -29.34
CA ILE A 78 -34.60 12.73 -29.25
C ILE A 78 -34.43 12.26 -27.80
N GLN A 79 -34.39 13.18 -26.83
CA GLN A 79 -34.26 12.84 -25.42
C GLN A 79 -35.48 12.11 -24.87
N LEU A 80 -36.69 12.47 -25.32
CA LEU A 80 -37.92 11.76 -24.95
C LEU A 80 -37.90 10.31 -25.45
N VAL A 81 -37.60 10.10 -26.73
CA VAL A 81 -37.52 8.75 -27.33
C VAL A 81 -36.43 7.92 -26.65
N PHE A 82 -35.26 8.52 -26.40
CA PHE A 82 -34.17 7.84 -25.71
C PHE A 82 -34.54 7.47 -24.26
N GLY A 83 -35.17 8.40 -23.52
CA GLY A 83 -35.62 8.16 -22.15
C GLY A 83 -36.66 7.02 -22.07
N ILE A 84 -37.65 7.02 -22.96
CA ILE A 84 -38.70 5.99 -23.02
C ILE A 84 -38.08 4.62 -23.35
N THR A 85 -37.25 4.55 -24.40
CA THR A 85 -36.65 3.28 -24.84
C THR A 85 -35.72 2.69 -23.79
N VAL A 86 -34.92 3.51 -23.09
CA VAL A 86 -34.04 3.03 -22.02
C VAL A 86 -34.82 2.58 -20.78
N ALA A 87 -35.91 3.26 -20.43
CA ALA A 87 -36.69 2.97 -19.22
C ALA A 87 -37.69 1.82 -19.39
N PHE A 88 -38.42 1.77 -20.51
CA PHE A 88 -39.56 0.87 -20.72
C PHE A 88 -39.29 -0.25 -21.73
N VAL A 89 -38.34 -0.06 -22.65
CA VAL A 89 -38.03 -1.06 -23.69
C VAL A 89 -36.51 -1.39 -23.76
N PRO A 90 -35.87 -1.77 -22.62
CA PRO A 90 -34.42 -1.95 -22.54
C PRO A 90 -33.89 -3.08 -23.44
N ARG A 91 -34.77 -3.97 -23.95
CA ARG A 91 -34.41 -5.07 -24.84
C ARG A 91 -33.85 -4.59 -26.19
N ILE A 92 -34.21 -3.40 -26.67
CA ILE A 92 -33.70 -2.82 -27.93
C ILE A 92 -32.16 -2.64 -27.86
N TYR A 93 -31.61 -2.44 -26.66
CA TYR A 93 -30.18 -2.26 -26.44
C TYR A 93 -29.43 -3.58 -26.20
N GLY A 94 -30.04 -4.73 -26.50
CA GLY A 94 -29.48 -6.07 -26.35
C GLY A 94 -29.53 -6.63 -24.92
N SER A 95 -29.30 -5.80 -23.89
CA SER A 95 -29.44 -6.23 -22.49
C SER A 95 -29.86 -5.10 -21.55
N VAL A 96 -30.49 -5.46 -20.44
CA VAL A 96 -30.87 -4.51 -19.37
C VAL A 96 -29.64 -3.82 -18.78
N ALA A 97 -28.49 -4.50 -18.72
CA ALA A 97 -27.24 -3.93 -18.26
C ALA A 97 -26.72 -2.83 -19.20
N ARG A 98 -26.81 -3.05 -20.52
CA ARG A 98 -26.40 -2.10 -21.55
C ARG A 98 -27.35 -0.90 -21.64
N ALA A 99 -28.66 -1.10 -21.47
CA ALA A 99 -29.61 0.01 -21.31
C ALA A 99 -29.30 0.86 -20.06
N LYS A 100 -28.95 0.23 -18.93
CA LYS A 100 -28.58 0.94 -17.69
C LYS A 100 -27.28 1.74 -17.82
N SER A 101 -26.27 1.26 -18.54
CA SER A 101 -25.01 2.01 -18.73
C SER A 101 -25.23 3.27 -19.57
N LEU A 102 -26.18 3.24 -20.51
CA LEU A 102 -26.57 4.37 -21.34
C LEU A 102 -27.34 5.46 -20.56
N TRP A 103 -27.90 5.14 -19.40
CA TRP A 103 -28.66 6.08 -18.57
C TRP A 103 -27.83 7.30 -18.09
N LYS A 104 -26.51 7.12 -17.90
CA LYS A 104 -25.59 8.23 -17.58
C LYS A 104 -25.59 9.29 -18.69
N HIS A 105 -25.64 8.87 -19.95
CA HIS A 105 -25.63 9.75 -21.10
C HIS A 105 -26.96 10.50 -21.23
N HIS A 106 -28.10 9.83 -21.03
CA HIS A 106 -29.42 10.48 -20.97
C HIS A 106 -29.42 11.64 -19.96
N ARG A 107 -28.87 11.40 -18.78
CA ARG A 107 -28.79 12.40 -17.71
C ARG A 107 -27.89 13.59 -18.07
N VAL A 108 -26.70 13.34 -18.60
CA VAL A 108 -25.75 14.40 -18.99
C VAL A 108 -26.35 15.25 -20.11
N PHE A 109 -26.86 14.60 -21.17
CA PHE A 109 -27.48 15.30 -22.28
C PHE A 109 -28.76 16.03 -21.87
N GLY A 110 -29.54 15.49 -20.93
CA GLY A 110 -30.68 16.18 -20.33
C GLY A 110 -30.32 17.47 -19.61
N TYR A 111 -29.18 17.51 -18.89
CA TYR A 111 -28.71 18.76 -18.26
C TYR A 111 -28.26 19.80 -19.28
N VAL A 112 -27.54 19.39 -20.33
CA VAL A 112 -27.17 20.28 -21.44
C VAL A 112 -28.42 20.86 -22.10
N LEU A 113 -29.42 20.01 -22.37
CA LEU A 113 -30.69 20.43 -22.94
C LEU A 113 -31.45 21.40 -22.05
N LEU A 114 -31.47 21.19 -20.73
CA LEU A 114 -32.14 22.10 -19.79
C LEU A 114 -31.56 23.52 -19.85
N VAL A 115 -30.22 23.64 -19.93
CA VAL A 115 -29.54 24.93 -20.09
C VAL A 115 -29.93 25.59 -21.42
N LEU A 116 -29.99 24.82 -22.51
CA LEU A 116 -30.41 25.32 -23.82
C LEU A 116 -31.88 25.76 -23.82
N VAL A 117 -32.77 25.05 -23.12
CA VAL A 117 -34.18 25.44 -22.94
C VAL A 117 -34.27 26.79 -22.23
N TRP A 118 -33.54 26.97 -21.13
CA TRP A 118 -33.48 28.24 -20.41
C TRP A 118 -32.94 29.38 -21.28
N LEU A 119 -31.84 29.17 -21.99
CA LEU A 119 -31.24 30.15 -22.88
C LEU A 119 -32.20 30.55 -24.01
N THR A 120 -32.83 29.57 -24.64
CA THR A 120 -33.81 29.77 -25.72
C THR A 120 -34.99 30.61 -25.24
N ALA A 121 -35.50 30.33 -24.04
CA ALA A 121 -36.62 31.05 -23.49
C ALA A 121 -36.27 32.52 -23.15
N GLN A 122 -35.07 32.78 -22.64
CA GLN A 122 -34.57 34.15 -22.42
C GLN A 122 -34.43 34.95 -23.73
N LEU A 123 -33.92 34.31 -24.79
CA LEU A 123 -33.83 34.93 -26.11
C LEU A 123 -35.21 35.19 -26.72
N GLY A 124 -36.20 34.34 -26.43
CA GLY A 124 -37.57 34.52 -26.92
C GLY A 124 -38.27 35.72 -26.30
N VAL A 125 -38.04 35.98 -25.01
CA VAL A 125 -38.56 37.16 -24.33
C VAL A 125 -37.91 38.46 -24.82
N ARG A 126 -36.67 38.38 -25.32
CA ARG A 126 -35.95 39.49 -25.96
C ARG A 126 -36.21 39.62 -27.46
N ALA A 127 -37.08 38.80 -28.04
CA ALA A 127 -37.42 38.94 -29.45
C ALA A 127 -38.21 40.24 -29.68
N ASP A 128 -37.95 40.92 -30.80
CA ASP A 128 -38.52 42.24 -31.12
C ASP A 128 -40.04 42.28 -30.99
N TYR A 129 -40.73 41.21 -31.39
CA TYR A 129 -42.17 41.08 -31.25
C TYR A 129 -42.63 41.10 -29.77
N MET A 130 -41.93 40.39 -28.89
CA MET A 130 -42.30 40.33 -27.46
C MET A 130 -41.98 41.64 -26.75
N TYR A 131 -40.84 42.24 -27.08
CA TYR A 131 -40.41 43.51 -26.52
C TYR A 131 -41.34 44.67 -26.92
N ASN A 132 -41.83 44.67 -28.16
CA ASN A 132 -42.66 45.75 -28.70
C ASN A 132 -44.16 45.62 -28.38
N ASN A 133 -44.68 44.39 -28.19
CA ASN A 133 -46.13 44.17 -28.04
C ASN A 133 -46.60 43.82 -26.62
N PHE A 134 -45.68 43.50 -25.69
CA PHE A 134 -46.04 43.15 -24.32
C PHE A 134 -45.45 44.15 -23.32
N THR A 135 -46.21 44.47 -22.28
CA THR A 135 -45.78 45.38 -21.21
C THR A 135 -44.58 44.82 -20.46
N PHE A 136 -43.69 45.72 -20.00
CA PHE A 136 -42.53 45.42 -19.16
C PHE A 136 -42.86 44.47 -17.98
N TYR A 137 -44.08 44.56 -17.45
CA TYR A 137 -44.60 43.70 -16.39
C TYR A 137 -44.57 42.19 -16.74
N LEU A 138 -44.94 41.81 -17.95
CA LEU A 138 -44.99 40.40 -18.38
C LEU A 138 -43.59 39.80 -18.57
N VAL A 139 -42.67 40.61 -19.11
CA VAL A 139 -41.23 40.28 -19.21
C VAL A 139 -40.63 40.08 -17.82
N PHE A 140 -40.96 40.97 -16.88
CA PHE A 140 -40.50 40.88 -15.50
C PHE A 140 -41.09 39.67 -14.75
N LEU A 141 -42.36 39.34 -14.97
CA LEU A 141 -43.00 38.15 -14.39
C LEU A 141 -42.33 36.86 -14.87
N PHE A 142 -42.00 36.79 -16.16
CA PHE A 142 -41.24 35.68 -16.73
C PHE A 142 -39.86 35.53 -16.07
N TRP A 143 -39.16 36.64 -15.86
CA TRP A 143 -37.86 36.65 -15.16
C TRP A 143 -37.99 36.12 -13.72
N LYS A 144 -39.05 36.51 -12.99
CA LYS A 144 -39.33 35.99 -11.64
C LYS A 144 -39.52 34.47 -11.62
N VAL A 145 -40.28 33.93 -12.57
CA VAL A 145 -40.47 32.48 -12.71
C VAL A 145 -39.15 31.78 -13.03
N PHE A 146 -38.34 32.35 -13.92
CA PHE A 146 -37.01 31.82 -14.24
C PHE A 146 -36.09 31.76 -13.02
N VAL A 147 -36.01 32.84 -12.23
CA VAL A 147 -35.22 32.88 -10.98
C VAL A 147 -35.75 31.87 -9.96
N ALA A 148 -37.06 31.70 -9.86
CA ALA A 148 -37.66 30.69 -8.98
C ALA A 148 -37.30 29.26 -9.41
N CYS A 149 -37.35 28.96 -10.71
CA CYS A 149 -36.93 27.67 -11.27
C CYS A 149 -35.44 27.41 -11.01
N LEU A 150 -34.59 28.43 -11.18
CA LEU A 150 -33.15 28.33 -10.92
C LEU A 150 -32.87 28.07 -9.43
N LYS A 151 -33.56 28.79 -8.54
CA LYS A 151 -33.51 28.58 -7.08
C LYS A 151 -34.01 27.19 -6.69
N SER A 152 -35.10 26.69 -7.29
CA SER A 152 -35.61 25.34 -7.04
C SER A 152 -34.59 24.28 -7.48
N PHE A 153 -34.09 24.39 -8.71
CA PHE A 153 -33.13 23.46 -9.30
C PHE A 153 -31.81 23.36 -8.51
N PHE A 154 -31.24 24.49 -8.08
CA PHE A 154 -30.03 24.49 -7.24
C PHE A 154 -30.34 24.31 -5.74
N GLY A 155 -31.57 24.60 -5.30
CA GLY A 155 -32.07 24.48 -3.94
C GLY A 155 -32.47 23.07 -3.53
N TYR A 156 -32.74 22.18 -4.51
CA TYR A 156 -32.89 20.74 -4.30
C TYR A 156 -31.66 20.06 -3.66
N ARG A 157 -30.56 20.82 -3.48
CA ARG A 157 -29.38 20.42 -2.70
C ARG A 157 -29.50 20.66 -1.18
N LYS A 158 -30.68 21.00 -0.65
CA LYS A 158 -30.85 21.33 0.78
C LYS A 158 -32.21 20.93 1.41
N VAL A 159 -32.79 19.79 1.02
CA VAL A 159 -33.83 19.16 1.86
C VAL A 159 -33.15 18.34 2.96
N SER A 160 -33.60 18.56 4.18
CA SER A 160 -33.02 18.20 5.48
C SER A 160 -32.31 16.84 5.56
N GLU A 161 -30.99 16.87 5.45
CA GLU A 161 -30.10 15.79 5.93
C GLU A 161 -30.19 15.55 7.46
N ARG A 162 -31.03 16.28 8.20
CA ARG A 162 -31.13 16.21 9.67
C ARG A 162 -32.21 15.27 10.21
N GLU A 163 -33.20 14.82 9.43
CA GLU A 163 -34.28 13.96 9.98
C GLU A 163 -34.32 12.52 9.44
N ILE A 164 -33.84 12.25 8.22
CA ILE A 164 -33.98 10.92 7.61
C ILE A 164 -32.78 9.99 7.94
N LYS A 165 -31.70 10.51 8.53
CA LYS A 165 -30.45 9.77 8.75
C LYS A 165 -30.41 8.92 10.04
N THR A 166 -31.55 8.71 10.72
CA THR A 166 -31.53 8.16 12.09
C THR A 166 -32.33 6.88 12.36
N THR A 167 -32.75 6.08 11.37
CA THR A 167 -33.51 4.84 11.67
C THR A 167 -32.93 3.55 11.07
N VAL A 168 -33.20 2.42 11.73
CA VAL A 168 -32.96 1.03 11.27
C VAL A 168 -34.25 0.24 11.40
N THR A 169 -34.52 -0.66 10.46
CA THR A 169 -35.73 -1.50 10.49
C THR A 169 -35.39 -2.89 11.02
N LEU A 170 -36.03 -3.30 12.12
CA LEU A 170 -35.99 -4.67 12.63
C LEU A 170 -37.15 -5.47 12.05
N SER A 171 -36.86 -6.60 11.43
CA SER A 171 -37.82 -7.57 10.91
C SER A 171 -37.86 -8.79 11.83
N TRP A 172 -39.03 -9.09 12.40
CA TRP A 172 -39.26 -10.23 13.28
C TRP A 172 -40.70 -10.74 13.10
N ASN A 173 -40.89 -12.06 12.88
CA ASN A 173 -42.21 -12.68 12.68
C ASN A 173 -43.14 -11.92 11.70
N ASN A 174 -42.62 -11.58 10.52
CA ASN A 174 -43.30 -10.77 9.49
C ASN A 174 -43.72 -9.34 9.92
N LYS A 175 -43.35 -8.88 11.12
CA LYS A 175 -43.52 -7.51 11.58
C LYS A 175 -42.23 -6.71 11.35
N LYS A 176 -42.38 -5.46 10.94
CA LYS A 176 -41.28 -4.50 10.78
C LYS A 176 -41.40 -3.42 11.86
N ILE A 177 -40.40 -3.31 12.71
CA ILE A 177 -40.31 -2.34 13.80
C ILE A 177 -39.22 -1.33 13.44
N GLN A 178 -39.51 -0.03 13.53
CA GLN A 178 -38.49 1.00 13.31
C GLN A 178 -37.77 1.34 14.62
N LEU A 179 -36.44 1.36 14.57
CA LEU A 179 -35.56 1.74 15.67
C LEU A 179 -34.95 3.10 15.37
N ASN A 180 -35.08 4.07 16.29
CA ASN A 180 -34.48 5.40 16.14
C ASN A 180 -33.15 5.50 16.89
N PHE A 181 -32.10 5.99 16.21
CA PHE A 181 -30.76 6.12 16.78
C PHE A 181 -30.64 7.17 17.89
N LYS A 182 -31.60 8.08 18.03
CA LYS A 182 -31.68 8.99 19.18
C LYS A 182 -31.95 8.26 20.50
N GLU A 183 -32.45 7.03 20.43
CA GLU A 183 -32.78 6.22 21.62
C GLU A 183 -31.59 5.40 22.13
N PHE A 184 -30.45 5.42 21.43
CA PHE A 184 -29.22 4.75 21.87
C PHE A 184 -28.38 5.72 22.70
N PRO A 185 -27.92 5.35 23.91
CA PRO A 185 -27.26 6.27 24.84
C PRO A 185 -26.02 6.99 24.28
N ARG A 186 -25.35 6.40 23.28
CA ARG A 186 -24.10 6.91 22.68
C ARG A 186 -24.24 7.27 21.19
N GLY A 187 -25.46 7.26 20.65
CA GLY A 187 -25.70 7.49 19.21
C GLY A 187 -25.19 6.36 18.30
N PHE A 188 -25.40 6.48 16.99
CA PHE A 188 -25.18 5.38 16.03
C PHE A 188 -23.72 4.97 15.83
N ASP A 189 -22.81 5.93 15.83
CA ASP A 189 -21.39 5.68 15.49
C ASP A 189 -20.64 4.98 16.63
N GLU A 190 -21.15 5.07 17.86
CA GLU A 190 -20.58 4.45 19.07
C GLU A 190 -21.44 3.34 19.69
N ALA A 191 -22.71 3.20 19.27
CA ALA A 191 -23.56 2.11 19.72
C ALA A 191 -22.98 0.75 19.31
N THR A 192 -23.08 -0.22 20.22
CA THR A 192 -22.59 -1.57 20.03
C THR A 192 -23.71 -2.55 19.65
N VAL A 193 -23.33 -3.72 19.15
CA VAL A 193 -24.26 -4.83 18.92
C VAL A 193 -24.97 -5.24 20.22
N LYS A 194 -24.31 -5.08 21.39
CA LYS A 194 -24.94 -5.30 22.70
C LYS A 194 -26.12 -4.36 22.94
N ASP A 195 -25.92 -3.06 22.75
CA ASP A 195 -26.96 -2.04 22.93
C ASP A 195 -28.17 -2.30 22.01
N LEU A 196 -27.90 -2.76 20.79
CA LEU A 196 -28.94 -3.16 19.84
C LEU A 196 -29.69 -4.42 20.26
N LYS A 197 -29.01 -5.44 20.80
CA LYS A 197 -29.67 -6.64 21.34
C LYS A 197 -30.53 -6.33 22.55
N GLU A 198 -30.08 -5.45 23.44
CA GLU A 198 -30.86 -4.97 24.59
C GLU A 198 -32.13 -4.25 24.14
N LYS A 199 -32.02 -3.37 23.13
CA LYS A 199 -33.20 -2.70 22.56
C LYS A 199 -34.15 -3.67 21.88
N CYS A 200 -33.65 -4.66 21.15
CA CYS A 200 -34.48 -5.70 20.54
C CYS A 200 -35.20 -6.55 21.59
N LYS A 201 -34.55 -6.86 22.73
CA LYS A 201 -35.15 -7.59 23.84
C LYS A 201 -36.36 -6.84 24.39
N LEU A 202 -36.23 -5.53 24.64
CA LEU A 202 -37.32 -4.68 25.12
C LEU A 202 -38.53 -4.61 24.16
N LEU A 203 -38.30 -4.81 22.86
CA LEU A 203 -39.34 -4.68 21.83
C LEU A 203 -40.00 -5.99 21.41
N THR A 204 -39.32 -7.12 21.65
CA THR A 204 -39.76 -8.44 21.15
C THR A 204 -39.93 -9.48 22.25
N ASP A 205 -39.53 -9.17 23.49
CA ASP A 205 -39.43 -10.10 24.62
C ASP A 205 -38.54 -11.33 24.36
N VAL A 206 -37.78 -11.35 23.25
CA VAL A 206 -36.85 -12.45 22.94
C VAL A 206 -35.60 -12.33 23.82
N PRO A 207 -35.23 -13.36 24.59
CA PRO A 207 -34.02 -13.33 25.43
C PRO A 207 -32.75 -13.13 24.60
N ILE A 208 -31.86 -12.24 25.04
CA ILE A 208 -30.60 -11.91 24.33
C ILE A 208 -29.76 -13.16 24.07
N ALA A 209 -29.75 -14.11 25.01
CA ALA A 209 -29.00 -15.37 24.90
C ALA A 209 -29.47 -16.27 23.74
N SER A 210 -30.74 -16.17 23.34
CA SER A 210 -31.36 -16.93 22.25
C SER A 210 -31.45 -16.13 20.93
N MET A 211 -31.24 -14.82 21.00
CA MET A 211 -31.42 -13.89 19.91
C MET A 211 -30.30 -13.99 18.86
N LYS A 212 -30.67 -14.27 17.61
CA LYS A 212 -29.77 -14.17 16.45
C LYS A 212 -30.18 -12.99 15.59
N LEU A 213 -29.40 -11.91 15.65
CA LEU A 213 -29.58 -10.76 14.78
C LEU A 213 -28.73 -10.92 13.52
N GLN A 214 -29.34 -10.63 12.37
CA GLN A 214 -28.70 -10.66 11.06
C GLN A 214 -28.83 -9.33 10.35
N VAL A 215 -27.78 -8.93 9.63
CA VAL A 215 -27.80 -7.80 8.69
C VAL A 215 -27.25 -8.28 7.36
N SER A 216 -27.99 -8.04 6.27
CA SER A 216 -27.62 -8.50 4.92
C SER A 216 -27.27 -10.00 4.83
N GLY A 217 -27.94 -10.83 5.64
CA GLY A 217 -27.74 -12.29 5.70
C GLY A 217 -26.59 -12.76 6.61
N ALA A 218 -25.79 -11.86 7.19
CA ALA A 218 -24.70 -12.21 8.11
C ALA A 218 -25.12 -12.11 9.58
N ASN A 219 -24.73 -13.09 10.41
CA ASN A 219 -25.02 -13.10 11.86
C ASN A 219 -24.10 -12.15 12.63
N MET A 220 -24.67 -11.26 13.44
CA MET A 220 -23.93 -10.38 14.34
C MET A 220 -23.56 -11.12 15.64
N LYS A 221 -22.33 -11.64 15.69
CA LYS A 221 -21.82 -12.48 16.79
C LYS A 221 -21.07 -11.68 17.87
N ASP A 222 -20.33 -10.66 17.49
CA ASP A 222 -19.54 -9.84 18.43
C ASP A 222 -20.41 -8.76 19.07
N ASN A 223 -20.61 -8.85 20.38
CA ASN A 223 -21.41 -7.90 21.15
C ASN A 223 -20.67 -6.57 21.41
N THR A 224 -19.34 -6.55 21.28
CA THR A 224 -18.50 -5.36 21.53
C THR A 224 -18.28 -4.52 20.27
N ALA A 225 -18.50 -5.10 19.10
CA ALA A 225 -18.43 -4.41 17.82
C ALA A 225 -19.42 -3.24 17.77
N THR A 226 -18.97 -2.10 17.24
CA THR A 226 -19.87 -0.99 16.91
C THR A 226 -20.82 -1.43 15.80
N LEU A 227 -22.03 -0.87 15.75
CA LEU A 227 -23.02 -1.20 14.73
C LEU A 227 -22.47 -1.02 13.30
N THR A 228 -21.69 0.03 13.07
CA THR A 228 -21.00 0.29 11.81
C THR A 228 -19.98 -0.78 11.45
N SER A 229 -19.16 -1.23 12.40
CA SER A 229 -18.18 -2.32 12.19
C SER A 229 -18.85 -3.69 11.98
N ALA A 230 -20.04 -3.89 12.55
CA ALA A 230 -20.86 -5.08 12.36
C ALA A 230 -21.64 -5.09 11.04
N GLY A 231 -21.44 -4.08 10.17
CA GLY A 231 -22.10 -3.98 8.87
C GLY A 231 -23.52 -3.41 8.93
N VAL A 232 -23.94 -2.86 10.07
CA VAL A 232 -25.19 -2.12 10.20
C VAL A 232 -24.96 -0.70 9.72
N CYS A 233 -25.59 -0.36 8.61
CA CYS A 233 -25.67 0.99 8.06
C CYS A 233 -27.01 1.65 8.43
N LYS A 234 -27.08 2.98 8.31
CA LYS A 234 -28.34 3.74 8.41
C LYS A 234 -29.33 3.19 7.36
N ASN A 235 -30.60 2.95 7.74
CA ASN A 235 -31.62 2.24 6.95
C ASN A 235 -31.39 0.74 6.71
N SER A 236 -30.49 0.08 7.45
CA SER A 236 -30.36 -1.37 7.35
C SER A 236 -31.64 -2.08 7.77
N ILE A 237 -31.91 -3.22 7.13
CA ILE A 237 -32.94 -4.17 7.56
C ILE A 237 -32.24 -5.25 8.37
N LEU A 238 -32.50 -5.27 9.66
CA LEU A 238 -32.07 -6.32 10.57
C LEU A 238 -33.11 -7.43 10.59
N THR A 239 -32.69 -8.68 10.56
CA THR A 239 -33.59 -9.83 10.76
C THR A 239 -33.30 -10.42 12.13
N LEU A 240 -34.32 -10.52 12.98
CA LEU A 240 -34.24 -11.19 14.27
C LEU A 240 -34.79 -12.60 14.13
N ASN A 241 -33.94 -13.59 14.41
CA ASN A 241 -34.33 -14.99 14.53
C ASN A 241 -34.27 -15.38 16.01
N GLY A 242 -35.43 -15.65 16.59
CA GLY A 242 -35.60 -16.04 18.00
C GLY A 242 -37.09 -16.05 18.36
N GLU A 243 -37.45 -16.94 19.28
CA GLU A 243 -38.83 -17.12 19.74
C GLU A 243 -39.02 -16.49 21.12
N LYS A 244 -40.23 -16.02 21.39
CA LYS A 244 -40.64 -15.58 22.73
C LYS A 244 -40.74 -16.83 23.61
N VAL A 245 -40.15 -16.80 24.79
CA VAL A 245 -40.20 -17.93 25.74
C VAL A 245 -41.57 -17.94 26.40
N ASP A 246 -42.24 -19.10 26.36
CA ASP A 246 -43.57 -19.30 26.93
C ASP A 246 -43.53 -19.34 28.47
N GLU A 247 -44.51 -18.74 29.16
CA GLU A 247 -44.48 -18.55 30.63
C GLU A 247 -44.48 -19.88 31.41
N SER A 248 -44.97 -20.96 30.79
CA SER A 248 -44.96 -22.33 31.35
C SER A 248 -43.55 -22.89 31.53
N VAL A 249 -42.60 -22.45 30.70
CA VAL A 249 -41.21 -22.94 30.64
C VAL A 249 -40.29 -22.14 31.57
N VAL A 250 -40.61 -20.86 31.81
CA VAL A 250 -39.90 -19.97 32.74
C VAL A 250 -40.01 -20.45 34.20
N LYS A 251 -41.04 -21.23 34.55
CA LYS A 251 -41.20 -21.87 35.87
C LYS A 251 -40.15 -22.96 36.18
N GLN A 252 -39.37 -23.39 35.19
CA GLN A 252 -38.30 -24.38 35.37
C GLN A 252 -36.95 -23.75 35.80
N THR A 253 -36.87 -22.43 35.90
CA THR A 253 -35.66 -21.70 36.32
C THR A 253 -35.81 -21.18 37.75
N ALA A 254 -34.75 -21.23 38.56
CA ALA A 254 -34.79 -20.75 39.94
C ALA A 254 -35.04 -19.23 40.04
N SER A 255 -34.63 -18.46 39.01
CA SER A 255 -34.80 -17.00 38.99
C SER A 255 -36.12 -16.53 38.38
N GLY A 256 -36.91 -17.41 37.75
CA GLY A 256 -38.10 -17.02 36.98
C GLY A 256 -37.77 -16.09 35.79
N ASN A 257 -36.52 -16.06 35.35
CA ASN A 257 -36.06 -15.18 34.28
C ASN A 257 -35.94 -15.93 32.93
N PRO A 258 -36.57 -15.45 31.84
CA PRO A 258 -36.43 -16.02 30.50
C PRO A 258 -34.98 -16.09 29.97
N GLU A 259 -34.08 -15.24 30.46
CA GLU A 259 -32.66 -15.29 30.07
C GLU A 259 -31.89 -16.44 30.69
N GLU A 260 -32.27 -16.87 31.90
CA GLU A 260 -31.70 -18.07 32.52
C GLU A 260 -32.03 -19.31 31.67
N TYR A 261 -33.27 -19.40 31.18
CA TYR A 261 -33.71 -20.47 30.30
C TYR A 261 -32.99 -20.47 28.94
N GLY A 262 -32.79 -19.28 28.35
CA GLY A 262 -32.01 -19.13 27.11
C GLY A 262 -30.55 -19.60 27.26
N LEU A 263 -29.92 -19.33 28.40
CA LEU A 263 -28.58 -19.85 28.71
C LEU A 263 -28.60 -21.36 28.93
N MET A 264 -29.59 -21.89 29.66
CA MET A 264 -29.76 -23.33 29.86
C MET A 264 -29.92 -24.09 28.54
N THR A 265 -30.69 -23.55 27.59
CA THR A 265 -30.91 -24.17 26.27
C THR A 265 -29.62 -24.19 25.44
N ARG A 266 -28.85 -23.09 25.50
CA ARG A 266 -27.54 -23.01 24.83
C ARG A 266 -26.53 -23.98 25.43
N ILE A 267 -26.50 -24.10 26.76
CA ILE A 267 -25.64 -25.07 27.48
C ILE A 267 -26.07 -26.50 27.13
N ALA A 268 -27.36 -26.81 27.20
CA ALA A 268 -27.90 -28.13 26.87
C ALA A 268 -27.47 -28.56 25.46
N LYS A 269 -27.61 -27.69 24.46
CA LYS A 269 -27.19 -28.00 23.09
C LYS A 269 -25.70 -28.37 22.97
N VAL A 270 -24.82 -27.71 23.71
CA VAL A 270 -23.39 -28.04 23.72
C VAL A 270 -23.16 -29.38 24.41
N VAL A 271 -23.85 -29.63 25.53
CA VAL A 271 -23.79 -30.88 26.28
C VAL A 271 -24.32 -32.05 25.45
N ASP A 272 -25.47 -31.91 24.78
CA ASP A 272 -26.08 -32.95 23.94
C ASP A 272 -25.15 -33.34 22.77
N THR A 273 -24.47 -32.34 22.19
CA THR A 273 -23.47 -32.59 21.12
C THR A 273 -22.27 -33.40 21.64
N LEU A 274 -21.93 -33.25 22.92
CA LEU A 274 -20.85 -33.99 23.58
C LEU A 274 -21.31 -35.37 24.07
N SER A 275 -22.55 -35.51 24.55
CA SER A 275 -23.09 -36.76 25.07
C SER A 275 -23.40 -37.78 23.97
N ASP A 276 -24.07 -37.36 22.89
CA ASP A 276 -24.70 -38.32 21.98
C ASP A 276 -23.71 -38.80 20.92
N GLY A 277 -23.03 -37.87 20.24
CA GLY A 277 -22.16 -38.21 19.11
C GLY A 277 -20.68 -38.40 19.45
N THR A 278 -20.20 -37.89 20.59
CA THR A 278 -18.77 -37.92 20.92
C THR A 278 -18.41 -39.12 21.80
N LEU A 279 -19.32 -39.55 22.68
CA LEU A 279 -19.12 -40.71 23.57
C LEU A 279 -19.04 -42.03 22.79
N GLU A 280 -19.85 -42.18 21.75
CA GLU A 280 -19.79 -43.33 20.83
C GLU A 280 -18.45 -43.36 20.07
N GLN A 281 -18.00 -42.21 19.55
CA GLN A 281 -16.71 -42.10 18.84
C GLN A 281 -15.50 -42.37 19.74
N ILE A 282 -15.58 -42.01 21.03
CA ILE A 282 -14.54 -42.35 22.03
C ILE A 282 -14.53 -43.87 22.26
N SER A 283 -15.70 -44.49 22.39
CA SER A 283 -15.81 -45.94 22.60
C SER A 283 -15.33 -46.73 21.37
N GLU A 284 -15.62 -46.24 20.16
CA GLU A 284 -15.07 -46.76 18.91
C GLU A 284 -13.53 -46.66 18.89
N PHE A 285 -12.99 -45.49 19.28
CA PHE A 285 -11.55 -45.25 19.33
C PHE A 285 -10.83 -46.18 20.33
N GLU A 286 -11.39 -46.36 21.53
CA GLU A 286 -10.89 -47.34 22.52
C GLU A 286 -10.92 -48.78 21.99
N GLY A 287 -11.97 -49.14 21.25
CA GLY A 287 -12.08 -50.44 20.57
C GLY A 287 -11.00 -50.64 19.50
N LEU A 288 -10.67 -49.60 18.73
CA LEU A 288 -9.59 -49.63 17.75
C LEU A 288 -8.21 -49.78 18.41
N ILE A 289 -7.97 -49.10 19.53
CA ILE A 289 -6.73 -49.26 20.31
C ILE A 289 -6.61 -50.69 20.85
N THR A 290 -7.69 -51.26 21.39
CA THR A 290 -7.70 -52.63 21.91
C THR A 290 -7.42 -53.65 20.80
N LYS A 291 -8.00 -53.46 19.60
CA LYS A 291 -7.69 -54.28 18.41
C LYS A 291 -6.23 -54.12 17.97
N ALA A 292 -5.68 -52.90 18.04
CA ALA A 292 -4.30 -52.62 17.69
C ALA A 292 -3.31 -53.27 18.66
N GLN A 293 -3.62 -53.30 19.97
CA GLN A 293 -2.80 -53.98 20.99
C GLN A 293 -2.69 -55.50 20.74
N LYS A 294 -3.74 -56.14 20.20
CA LYS A 294 -3.74 -57.57 19.88
C LYS A 294 -2.90 -57.92 18.63
N LYS A 295 -2.58 -56.95 17.78
CA LYS A 295 -1.74 -57.16 16.59
C LYS A 295 -0.26 -57.06 16.97
N LYS A 296 0.51 -58.14 16.79
CA LYS A 296 1.96 -58.21 17.06
C LYS A 296 2.80 -57.12 16.35
N LYS A 297 2.32 -56.56 15.23
CA LYS A 297 3.00 -55.48 14.48
C LYS A 297 1.96 -54.60 13.77
N LEU A 298 1.90 -53.31 14.10
CA LEU A 298 1.07 -52.32 13.40
C LEU A 298 1.86 -51.65 12.27
N ASN A 299 1.23 -51.45 11.11
CA ASN A 299 1.81 -50.69 10.00
C ASN A 299 1.81 -49.17 10.33
N ALA A 300 2.56 -48.37 9.56
CA ALA A 300 2.69 -46.92 9.81
C ALA A 300 1.38 -46.14 9.57
N THR A 301 0.55 -46.61 8.65
CA THR A 301 -0.74 -45.99 8.29
C THR A 301 -1.75 -46.13 9.42
N ASP A 302 -1.92 -47.33 9.97
CA ASP A 302 -2.84 -47.64 11.07
C ASP A 302 -2.45 -46.86 12.34
N LYS A 303 -1.14 -46.71 12.61
CA LYS A 303 -0.63 -45.87 13.71
C LYS A 303 -0.99 -44.41 13.53
N LYS A 304 -0.81 -43.88 12.31
CA LYS A 304 -1.16 -42.50 11.98
C LYS A 304 -2.68 -42.27 12.10
N THR A 305 -3.50 -43.21 11.62
CA THR A 305 -4.96 -43.13 11.75
C THR A 305 -5.43 -43.10 13.20
N LEU A 306 -4.84 -43.92 14.07
CA LEU A 306 -5.13 -43.88 15.52
C LEU A 306 -4.72 -42.54 16.15
N GLN A 307 -3.57 -41.99 15.76
CA GLN A 307 -3.12 -40.69 16.24
C GLN A 307 -4.03 -39.54 15.80
N ASP A 308 -4.34 -39.47 14.51
CA ASP A 308 -5.21 -38.44 13.92
C ASP A 308 -6.61 -38.50 14.55
N ARG A 309 -7.14 -39.71 14.80
CA ARG A 309 -8.43 -39.90 15.47
C ARG A 309 -8.41 -39.44 16.93
N GLY A 310 -7.34 -39.73 17.66
CA GLY A 310 -7.16 -39.25 19.04
C GLY A 310 -7.04 -37.73 19.13
N ILE A 311 -6.30 -37.10 18.22
CA ILE A 311 -6.18 -35.64 18.14
C ILE A 311 -7.54 -35.01 17.82
N PHE A 312 -8.26 -35.55 16.83
CA PHE A 312 -9.58 -35.08 16.45
C PHE A 312 -10.58 -35.11 17.62
N LEU A 313 -10.59 -36.20 18.41
CA LEU A 313 -11.46 -36.31 19.58
C LEU A 313 -11.09 -35.31 20.68
N SER A 314 -9.80 -35.17 21.01
CA SER A 314 -9.35 -34.15 21.98
C SER A 314 -9.72 -32.74 21.52
N GLU A 315 -9.58 -32.43 20.23
CA GLU A 315 -9.93 -31.12 19.68
C GLU A 315 -11.44 -30.86 19.76
N LYS A 316 -12.26 -31.83 19.39
CA LYS A 316 -13.73 -31.74 19.46
C LYS A 316 -14.23 -31.50 20.90
N ILE A 317 -13.64 -32.18 21.89
CA ILE A 317 -13.97 -31.99 23.31
C ILE A 317 -13.50 -30.62 23.81
N MET A 318 -12.30 -30.18 23.43
CA MET A 318 -11.79 -28.85 23.78
C MET A 318 -12.65 -27.72 23.18
N GLN A 319 -13.16 -27.88 21.96
CA GLN A 319 -14.10 -26.94 21.36
C GLN A 319 -15.42 -26.84 22.17
N GLY A 320 -15.91 -27.95 22.69
CA GLY A 320 -17.06 -27.99 23.61
C GLY A 320 -16.78 -27.27 24.93
N LEU A 321 -15.61 -27.52 25.53
CA LEU A 321 -15.17 -26.86 26.77
C LEU A 321 -15.04 -25.34 26.60
N ILE A 322 -14.40 -24.88 25.52
CA ILE A 322 -14.28 -23.46 25.18
C ILE A 322 -15.66 -22.83 24.97
N SER A 323 -16.57 -23.56 24.32
CA SER A 323 -17.94 -23.10 24.09
C SER A 323 -18.73 -22.93 25.40
N LEU A 324 -18.49 -23.80 26.39
CA LEU A 324 -19.09 -23.71 27.73
C LEU A 324 -18.46 -22.58 28.57
N ASP A 325 -17.14 -22.42 28.53
CA ASP A 325 -16.44 -21.33 29.22
C ASP A 325 -16.83 -19.96 28.69
N GLY A 326 -17.09 -19.86 27.38
CA GLY A 326 -17.61 -18.65 26.73
C GLY A 326 -19.07 -18.32 27.06
N VAL A 327 -19.78 -19.14 27.86
CA VAL A 327 -21.11 -18.79 28.38
C VAL A 327 -20.95 -18.11 29.73
N GLU A 328 -21.05 -16.78 29.75
CA GLU A 328 -21.10 -15.98 30.98
C GLU A 328 -22.48 -16.12 31.64
N CYS A 329 -22.53 -16.76 32.81
CA CYS A 329 -23.75 -16.88 33.61
C CYS A 329 -23.66 -15.92 34.82
N PRO A 330 -24.55 -14.91 34.92
CA PRO A 330 -24.68 -14.04 36.08
C PRO A 330 -24.85 -14.81 37.40
N SER A 331 -24.45 -14.20 38.52
CA SER A 331 -24.51 -14.83 39.85
C SER A 331 -25.93 -15.23 40.28
N THR A 332 -26.94 -14.51 39.78
CA THR A 332 -28.37 -14.72 40.03
C THR A 332 -28.99 -15.89 39.25
N PHE A 333 -28.29 -16.47 38.27
CA PHE A 333 -28.78 -17.57 37.44
C PHE A 333 -28.17 -18.91 37.87
N GLU A 334 -28.61 -19.39 39.03
CA GLU A 334 -28.05 -20.56 39.72
C GLU A 334 -28.23 -21.86 38.92
N THR A 335 -29.39 -22.07 38.29
CA THR A 335 -29.70 -23.28 37.51
C THR A 335 -28.84 -23.35 36.25
N ALA A 336 -28.65 -22.23 35.55
CA ALA A 336 -27.76 -22.15 34.39
C ALA A 336 -26.28 -22.39 34.77
N ARG A 337 -25.83 -21.83 35.90
CA ARG A 337 -24.48 -22.06 36.42
C ARG A 337 -24.24 -23.52 36.80
N GLN A 338 -25.23 -24.16 37.42
CA GLN A 338 -25.15 -25.58 37.77
C GLN A 338 -25.02 -26.44 36.52
N ARG A 339 -25.89 -26.27 35.51
CA ARG A 339 -25.78 -27.01 34.24
C ARG A 339 -24.46 -26.75 33.50
N ARG A 340 -23.95 -25.51 33.53
CA ARG A 340 -22.63 -25.19 32.97
C ARG A 340 -21.52 -25.98 33.66
N ARG A 341 -21.54 -26.05 35.00
CA ARG A 341 -20.57 -26.82 35.79
C ARG A 341 -20.65 -28.32 35.48
N GLU A 342 -21.86 -28.85 35.34
CA GLU A 342 -22.08 -30.26 34.94
C GLU A 342 -21.51 -30.53 33.54
N GLY A 343 -21.76 -29.65 32.57
CA GLY A 343 -21.19 -29.77 31.21
C GLY A 343 -19.66 -29.66 31.17
N VAL A 344 -19.07 -28.80 31.99
CA VAL A 344 -17.60 -28.68 32.13
C VAL A 344 -17.02 -29.96 32.74
N LYS A 345 -17.63 -30.48 33.82
CA LYS A 345 -17.21 -31.75 34.44
C LYS A 345 -17.28 -32.92 33.45
N LEU A 346 -18.36 -32.99 32.67
CA LEU A 346 -18.51 -34.00 31.62
C LEU A 346 -17.39 -33.87 30.57
N SER A 347 -17.15 -32.65 30.07
CA SER A 347 -16.10 -32.39 29.08
C SER A 347 -14.71 -32.77 29.59
N GLN A 348 -14.40 -32.45 30.85
CA GLN A 348 -13.14 -32.81 31.51
C GLN A 348 -13.01 -34.33 31.66
N ALA A 349 -14.07 -35.03 32.07
CA ALA A 349 -14.06 -36.48 32.21
C ALA A 349 -13.87 -37.19 30.84
N LEU A 350 -14.50 -36.69 29.77
CA LEU A 350 -14.32 -37.20 28.42
C LEU A 350 -12.91 -36.96 27.89
N LEU A 351 -12.34 -35.78 28.15
CA LEU A 351 -10.98 -35.45 27.76
C LEU A 351 -9.97 -36.35 28.47
N GLU A 352 -10.13 -36.57 29.77
CA GLU A 352 -9.29 -37.47 30.56
C GLU A 352 -9.35 -38.92 30.03
N ARG A 353 -10.54 -39.38 29.63
CA ARG A 353 -10.74 -40.71 29.03
C ARG A 353 -10.00 -40.85 27.68
N VAL A 354 -10.05 -39.83 26.84
CA VAL A 354 -9.29 -39.79 25.57
C VAL A 354 -7.79 -39.71 25.83
N ASP A 355 -7.34 -38.89 26.78
CA ASP A 355 -5.93 -38.71 27.09
C ASP A 355 -5.31 -39.99 27.69
N LYS A 356 -6.05 -40.72 28.53
CA LYS A 356 -5.66 -42.07 29.00
C LYS A 356 -5.47 -43.04 27.83
N SER A 357 -6.38 -42.99 26.85
CA SER A 357 -6.28 -43.81 25.64
C SER A 357 -5.11 -43.41 24.73
N ARG A 358 -4.78 -42.12 24.68
CA ARG A 358 -3.63 -41.57 23.94
C ARG A 358 -2.28 -41.80 24.64
N ALA A 359 -2.27 -41.97 25.95
CA ALA A 359 -1.07 -42.25 26.73
C ALA A 359 -0.51 -43.68 26.49
N ILE A 360 -1.28 -44.55 25.82
CA ILE A 360 -0.83 -45.89 25.45
C ILE A 360 0.33 -45.76 24.44
N PRO A 361 1.47 -46.47 24.62
CA PRO A 361 2.68 -46.34 23.79
C PRO A 361 2.48 -46.54 22.28
N LEU A 362 1.39 -47.21 21.88
CA LEU A 362 1.00 -47.38 20.48
C LEU A 362 0.52 -46.07 19.81
N VAL A 363 0.07 -45.10 20.62
CA VAL A 363 -0.47 -43.79 20.21
C VAL A 363 0.52 -42.66 20.54
N GLN A 364 1.47 -42.89 21.45
CA GLN A 364 2.61 -42.00 21.67
C GLN A 364 3.76 -42.30 20.70
N PHE A 365 4.01 -41.38 19.77
CA PHE A 365 5.34 -41.21 19.22
C PHE A 365 5.98 -39.97 19.88
N ARG A 366 6.87 -40.19 20.86
CA ARG A 366 8.14 -39.44 20.81
C ARG A 366 8.78 -39.85 19.49
N LEU A 367 9.26 -38.91 18.70
CA LEU A 367 10.10 -39.21 17.55
C LEU A 367 11.38 -39.91 18.03
N SER A 368 11.30 -41.21 18.29
CA SER A 368 12.46 -42.06 18.52
C SER A 368 12.98 -42.54 17.16
N SER A 369 14.14 -41.98 16.82
CA SER A 369 15.26 -42.68 16.17
C SER A 369 14.96 -43.58 14.96
N THR A 370 14.16 -43.11 14.01
CA THR A 370 14.53 -43.34 12.62
C THR A 370 14.93 -42.00 12.06
N ALA A 371 16.23 -41.85 11.79
CA ALA A 371 16.80 -40.66 11.19
C ALA A 371 16.05 -40.38 9.88
N ILE A 372 15.14 -39.41 9.92
CA ILE A 372 14.74 -38.71 8.71
C ILE A 372 16.06 -38.17 8.15
N PRO A 373 16.46 -38.49 6.90
CA PRO A 373 17.74 -38.07 6.37
C PRO A 373 17.87 -36.57 6.61
N TYR A 374 18.94 -36.16 7.30
CA TYR A 374 19.28 -34.75 7.46
C TYR A 374 19.01 -34.06 6.12
N ALA A 375 18.09 -33.09 6.10
CA ALA A 375 17.84 -32.35 4.87
C ALA A 375 19.18 -31.74 4.46
N LYS A 376 19.77 -32.27 3.38
CA LYS A 376 21.11 -31.91 2.94
C LYS A 376 21.12 -30.41 2.71
N LEU A 377 21.90 -29.69 3.53
CA LEU A 377 22.03 -28.25 3.39
C LEU A 377 22.47 -27.90 1.96
N ARG A 378 21.82 -26.89 1.38
CA ARG A 378 22.16 -26.37 0.06
C ARG A 378 23.56 -25.72 0.12
N PRO A 379 24.33 -25.73 -0.97
CA PRO A 379 25.65 -25.11 -1.04
C PRO A 379 25.72 -23.70 -0.41
N TYR A 380 24.83 -22.78 -0.80
CA TYR A 380 24.82 -21.41 -0.26
C TYR A 380 24.53 -21.36 1.26
N GLN A 381 23.76 -22.32 1.80
CA GLN A 381 23.48 -22.40 3.23
C GLN A 381 24.72 -22.84 3.99
N LYS A 382 25.49 -23.80 3.44
CA LYS A 382 26.76 -24.25 4.02
C LYS A 382 27.79 -23.13 3.99
N GLU A 383 27.92 -22.45 2.86
CA GLU A 383 28.83 -21.32 2.67
C GLU A 383 28.51 -20.19 3.66
N CYS A 384 27.24 -19.80 3.77
CA CYS A 384 26.79 -18.79 4.74
C CYS A 384 27.17 -19.14 6.19
N ILE A 385 26.94 -20.40 6.60
CA ILE A 385 27.25 -20.87 7.96
C ILE A 385 28.76 -20.87 8.17
N ALA A 386 29.54 -21.37 7.20
CA ALA A 386 30.99 -21.41 7.28
C ALA A 386 31.58 -20.00 7.41
N THR A 387 31.18 -19.07 6.54
CA THR A 387 31.64 -17.68 6.59
C THR A 387 31.27 -16.99 7.90
N THR A 388 30.05 -17.23 8.42
CA THR A 388 29.64 -16.72 9.73
C THR A 388 30.56 -17.22 10.84
N VAL A 389 30.84 -18.53 10.88
CA VAL A 389 31.72 -19.15 11.90
C VAL A 389 33.15 -18.61 11.79
N THR A 390 33.72 -18.53 10.59
CA THR A 390 35.06 -17.96 10.37
C THR A 390 35.16 -16.51 10.85
N GLU A 391 34.12 -15.70 10.64
CA GLU A 391 34.10 -14.32 11.13
C GLU A 391 33.95 -14.24 12.65
N ILE A 392 33.28 -15.20 13.30
CA ILE A 392 33.28 -15.34 14.76
C ILE A 392 34.70 -15.63 15.26
N GLU A 393 35.41 -16.56 14.62
CA GLU A 393 36.79 -16.89 14.97
C GLU A 393 37.74 -15.69 14.81
N ARG A 394 37.48 -14.82 13.82
CA ARG A 394 38.20 -13.55 13.59
C ARG A 394 37.84 -12.42 14.57
N GLY A 395 36.95 -12.66 15.53
CA GLY A 395 36.56 -11.67 16.52
C GLY A 395 35.37 -10.79 16.13
N CYS A 396 34.78 -10.95 14.94
CA CYS A 396 33.59 -10.18 14.54
C CYS A 396 32.34 -10.72 15.27
N ARG A 397 31.77 -9.91 16.16
CA ARG A 397 30.62 -10.32 17.00
C ARG A 397 29.29 -9.75 16.53
N LYS A 398 29.27 -8.72 15.68
CA LYS A 398 28.05 -8.08 15.19
C LYS A 398 27.93 -8.26 13.68
N GLN A 399 27.29 -9.34 13.26
CA GLN A 399 27.24 -9.80 11.88
C GLN A 399 25.82 -9.75 11.31
N ILE A 400 25.70 -9.41 10.02
CA ILE A 400 24.45 -9.50 9.29
C ILE A 400 24.64 -10.24 7.96
N VAL A 401 23.67 -11.07 7.59
CA VAL A 401 23.61 -11.73 6.28
C VAL A 401 22.42 -11.23 5.48
N SER A 402 22.62 -11.08 4.18
CA SER A 402 21.63 -10.59 3.23
C SER A 402 21.10 -11.73 2.36
N LEU A 403 19.98 -12.34 2.77
CA LEU A 403 19.40 -13.53 2.14
C LEU A 403 17.86 -13.53 2.25
N PRO A 404 17.13 -13.99 1.22
CA PRO A 404 15.66 -14.08 1.27
C PRO A 404 15.11 -15.19 2.19
N VAL A 405 15.95 -16.11 2.68
CA VAL A 405 15.56 -17.24 3.55
C VAL A 405 16.56 -17.48 4.70
N GLY A 406 16.17 -17.17 5.95
CA GLY A 406 17.06 -17.20 7.12
C GLY A 406 16.91 -18.38 8.09
N ASN A 407 15.70 -18.91 8.28
CA ASN A 407 15.40 -19.82 9.40
C ASN A 407 16.20 -21.14 9.38
N VAL A 408 16.47 -21.70 8.20
CA VAL A 408 17.24 -22.96 8.06
C VAL A 408 18.70 -22.74 8.45
N ILE A 409 19.24 -21.56 8.10
CA ILE A 409 20.61 -21.17 8.42
C ILE A 409 20.72 -20.94 9.93
N MET A 410 19.81 -20.17 10.53
CA MET A 410 19.78 -19.97 11.99
C MET A 410 19.74 -21.30 12.74
N SER A 411 18.83 -22.19 12.36
CA SER A 411 18.67 -23.51 13.00
C SER A 411 19.96 -24.33 12.96
N ASN A 412 20.72 -24.27 11.86
CA ASN A 412 21.97 -25.01 11.73
C ASN A 412 23.19 -24.23 12.28
N LEU A 413 23.07 -22.92 12.48
CA LEU A 413 24.11 -22.07 13.07
C LEU A 413 24.16 -22.23 14.59
N ILE A 414 23.01 -22.32 15.28
CA ILE A 414 22.91 -22.46 16.76
C ILE A 414 23.92 -23.43 17.39
N PRO A 415 24.05 -24.70 16.92
CA PRO A 415 25.01 -25.64 17.51
C PRO A 415 26.47 -25.34 17.17
N ARG A 416 26.74 -24.50 16.17
CA ARG A 416 28.09 -24.16 15.68
C ARG A 416 28.64 -22.86 16.28
N ILE A 417 27.81 -22.10 16.98
CA ILE A 417 28.25 -20.89 17.69
C ILE A 417 29.05 -21.31 18.94
N PRO A 418 30.32 -20.89 19.07
CA PRO A 418 31.14 -21.20 20.23
C PRO A 418 30.60 -20.52 21.49
N CYS A 419 30.77 -21.17 22.64
CA CYS A 419 30.41 -20.60 23.95
C CYS A 419 31.52 -19.65 24.42
N PRO A 420 31.25 -18.36 24.67
CA PRO A 420 32.27 -17.41 25.14
C PRO A 420 32.83 -17.75 26.52
N THR A 421 32.02 -18.40 27.36
CA THR A 421 32.37 -18.89 28.71
C THR A 421 31.70 -20.26 28.92
N SER A 422 32.11 -21.00 29.95
CA SER A 422 31.48 -22.28 30.31
C SER A 422 30.00 -22.16 30.71
N LYS A 423 29.55 -20.96 31.11
CA LYS A 423 28.16 -20.67 31.50
C LYS A 423 27.30 -20.17 30.32
N ALA A 424 27.91 -19.48 29.36
CA ALA A 424 27.22 -18.90 28.21
C ALA A 424 26.86 -19.96 27.16
N THR A 425 25.77 -20.68 27.37
CA THR A 425 25.33 -21.81 26.52
C THR A 425 24.06 -21.50 25.71
N LYS A 426 23.24 -20.55 26.17
CA LYS A 426 21.89 -20.29 25.65
C LYS A 426 21.90 -19.37 24.43
N VAL A 427 20.87 -19.50 23.59
CA VAL A 427 20.64 -18.62 22.43
C VAL A 427 19.29 -17.93 22.56
N LEU A 428 19.28 -16.61 22.32
CA LEU A 428 18.06 -15.82 22.19
C LEU A 428 17.76 -15.58 20.71
N LEU A 429 16.59 -16.00 20.23
CA LEU A 429 16.10 -15.70 18.89
C LEU A 429 14.99 -14.65 18.97
N LEU A 430 15.18 -13.52 18.33
CA LEU A 430 14.25 -12.40 18.30
C LEU A 430 13.46 -12.40 16.99
N ALA A 431 12.14 -12.35 17.12
CA ALA A 431 11.25 -12.12 15.98
C ALA A 431 10.14 -11.13 16.37
N HIS A 432 9.64 -10.39 15.37
CA HIS A 432 8.67 -9.33 15.58
C HIS A 432 7.20 -9.75 15.34
N ARG A 433 6.95 -10.92 14.74
CA ARG A 433 5.60 -11.47 14.50
C ARG A 433 5.42 -12.79 15.23
N THR A 434 4.20 -13.05 15.68
CA THR A 434 3.82 -14.33 16.31
C THR A 434 4.07 -15.52 15.39
N GLU A 435 3.68 -15.39 14.13
CA GLU A 435 3.77 -16.45 13.13
C GLU A 435 5.22 -16.89 12.85
N LEU A 436 6.18 -15.97 12.99
CA LEU A 436 7.62 -16.26 12.88
C LEU A 436 8.14 -17.06 14.07
N LEU A 437 7.60 -16.87 15.27
CA LEU A 437 8.04 -17.58 16.48
C LEU A 437 7.77 -19.08 16.33
N ASP A 438 6.55 -19.45 15.93
CA ASP A 438 6.15 -20.84 15.75
C ASP A 438 6.91 -21.49 14.58
N GLN A 439 7.15 -20.74 13.50
CA GLN A 439 7.94 -21.22 12.36
C GLN A 439 9.40 -21.49 12.75
N ALA A 440 10.03 -20.56 13.47
CA ALA A 440 11.40 -20.72 13.97
C ALA A 440 11.48 -21.91 14.95
N HIS A 441 10.52 -22.04 15.87
CA HIS A 441 10.43 -23.15 16.81
C HIS A 441 10.41 -24.50 16.08
N ASN A 442 9.50 -24.65 15.13
CA ASN A 442 9.35 -25.90 14.37
C ASN A 442 10.60 -26.24 13.54
N GLN A 443 11.28 -25.24 12.98
CA GLN A 443 12.53 -25.48 12.26
C GLN A 443 13.69 -25.87 13.18
N ILE A 444 13.86 -25.20 14.32
CA ILE A 444 14.96 -25.49 15.24
C ILE A 444 14.84 -26.92 15.75
N ILE A 445 13.63 -27.34 16.19
CA ILE A 445 13.37 -28.71 16.64
C ILE A 445 13.59 -29.72 15.50
N ARG A 446 13.21 -29.38 14.27
CA ARG A 446 13.41 -30.26 13.12
C ARG A 446 14.88 -30.56 12.83
N TYR A 447 15.76 -29.57 12.95
CA TYR A 447 17.20 -29.74 12.68
C TYR A 447 18.00 -30.14 13.92
N ASN A 448 17.50 -29.83 15.11
CA ASN A 448 18.16 -30.07 16.39
C ASN A 448 17.14 -30.64 17.40
N PRO A 449 16.71 -31.90 17.24
CA PRO A 449 15.65 -32.49 18.07
C PRO A 449 16.02 -32.64 19.55
N ASN A 450 17.30 -32.51 19.89
CA ASN A 450 17.81 -32.62 21.25
C ASN A 450 17.83 -31.27 22.00
N LEU A 451 17.60 -30.14 21.31
CA LEU A 451 17.57 -28.83 21.96
C LEU A 451 16.20 -28.57 22.60
N ILE A 452 16.21 -28.03 23.81
CA ILE A 452 15.01 -27.56 24.50
C ILE A 452 14.73 -26.13 24.03
N VAL A 453 13.65 -25.97 23.26
CA VAL A 453 13.26 -24.69 22.66
C VAL A 453 11.98 -24.17 23.31
N HIS A 454 12.02 -22.97 23.90
CA HIS A 454 10.86 -22.33 24.51
C HIS A 454 10.47 -21.03 23.76
N VAL A 455 9.18 -20.71 23.77
CA VAL A 455 8.64 -19.50 23.11
C VAL A 455 8.07 -18.52 24.14
N GLU A 456 8.70 -17.35 24.25
CA GLU A 456 8.30 -16.26 25.15
C GLU A 456 7.37 -15.28 24.41
N GLN A 457 6.07 -15.35 24.70
CA GLN A 457 5.06 -14.51 24.06
C GLN A 457 3.90 -14.15 25.01
N GLY A 458 3.58 -12.85 25.09
CA GLY A 458 2.42 -12.36 25.85
C GLY A 458 2.46 -12.81 27.31
N LYS A 459 1.42 -13.54 27.76
CA LYS A 459 1.30 -14.06 29.14
C LYS A 459 1.98 -15.41 29.38
N ARG A 460 2.52 -16.08 28.34
CA ARG A 460 3.28 -17.32 28.53
C ARG A 460 4.50 -17.01 29.41
N LYS A 461 4.75 -17.84 30.43
CA LYS A 461 5.96 -17.82 31.23
C LYS A 461 6.84 -18.96 30.76
N VAL A 462 8.09 -18.65 30.45
CA VAL A 462 9.10 -19.61 30.03
C VAL A 462 10.00 -19.96 31.22
N ASP A 463 10.30 -21.25 31.38
CA ASP A 463 11.37 -21.73 32.24
C ASP A 463 12.70 -21.48 31.50
N ILE A 464 13.37 -20.39 31.88
CA ILE A 464 14.61 -19.90 31.24
C ILE A 464 15.77 -20.86 31.54
N ASP A 465 15.79 -21.44 32.74
CA ASP A 465 16.89 -22.29 33.22
C ASP A 465 17.01 -23.57 32.40
N LYS A 466 15.88 -24.16 32.02
CA LYS A 466 15.85 -25.42 31.23
C LYS A 466 15.96 -25.24 29.73
N ALA A 467 15.82 -24.03 29.20
CA ALA A 467 15.83 -23.79 27.76
C ALA A 467 17.26 -23.64 27.21
N ASP A 468 17.57 -24.32 26.09
CA ASP A 468 18.79 -24.09 25.31
C ASP A 468 18.60 -22.90 24.35
N VAL A 469 17.39 -22.80 23.78
CA VAL A 469 17.02 -21.74 22.83
C VAL A 469 15.72 -21.10 23.28
N ILE A 470 15.72 -19.78 23.39
CA ILE A 470 14.54 -18.99 23.74
C ILE A 470 14.16 -18.14 22.54
N ILE A 471 12.95 -18.35 22.02
CA ILE A 471 12.40 -17.58 20.92
C ILE A 471 11.47 -16.52 21.52
N ALA A 472 11.82 -15.25 21.40
CA ALA A 472 11.13 -14.16 22.06
C ALA A 472 10.52 -13.17 21.07
N SER A 473 9.27 -12.79 21.36
CA SER A 473 8.57 -11.70 20.71
C SER A 473 9.19 -10.36 21.10
N VAL A 474 9.71 -9.61 20.13
CA VAL A 474 10.33 -8.29 20.38
C VAL A 474 9.37 -7.29 21.04
N PRO A 475 8.09 -7.16 20.62
CA PRO A 475 7.12 -6.31 21.33
C PRO A 475 6.84 -6.75 22.78
N THR A 476 7.05 -8.03 23.11
CA THR A 476 6.87 -8.56 24.47
C THR A 476 8.10 -8.29 25.34
N LEU A 477 9.29 -8.60 24.83
CA LEU A 477 10.54 -8.49 25.59
C LEU A 477 11.07 -7.05 25.65
N GLY A 478 11.07 -6.33 24.52
CA GLY A 478 11.71 -5.02 24.35
C GLY A 478 10.84 -3.81 24.68
N ARG A 479 9.64 -4.00 25.23
CA ARG A 479 8.77 -2.91 25.69
C ARG A 479 9.47 -2.12 26.81
N ALA A 480 9.37 -0.79 26.79
CA ALA A 480 9.91 0.05 27.87
C ALA A 480 9.34 -0.41 29.23
N ASN A 481 10.22 -0.53 30.24
CA ASN A 481 9.90 -1.01 31.60
C ASN A 481 9.29 -2.42 31.65
N SER A 482 9.71 -3.31 30.75
CA SER A 482 9.29 -4.71 30.78
C SER A 482 10.00 -5.47 31.90
N ALA A 483 9.32 -5.76 33.01
CA ALA A 483 9.83 -6.63 34.08
C ALA A 483 10.20 -8.05 33.60
N LYS A 484 9.83 -8.44 32.38
CA LYS A 484 10.20 -9.73 31.79
C LYS A 484 11.68 -9.79 31.41
N ILE A 485 12.26 -8.70 30.89
CA ILE A 485 13.65 -8.70 30.43
C ILE A 485 14.63 -8.86 31.59
N GLU A 486 14.25 -8.38 32.78
CA GLU A 486 15.04 -8.49 34.01
C GLU A 486 15.26 -9.95 34.45
N ASN A 487 14.41 -10.89 34.02
CA ASN A 487 14.60 -12.32 34.32
C ASN A 487 15.68 -12.99 33.46
N TYR A 488 16.22 -12.29 32.45
CA TYR A 488 17.24 -12.81 31.55
C TYR A 488 18.62 -12.36 32.02
N ASP A 489 19.41 -13.28 32.57
CA ASP A 489 20.82 -13.04 32.87
C ASP A 489 21.64 -13.07 31.56
N PRO A 490 22.24 -11.93 31.13
CA PRO A 490 23.04 -11.88 29.91
C PRO A 490 24.22 -12.85 29.88
N SER A 491 24.79 -13.19 31.04
CA SER A 491 25.99 -14.02 31.14
C SER A 491 25.76 -15.48 30.71
N LEU A 492 24.50 -15.91 30.62
CA LEU A 492 24.09 -17.25 30.17
C LEU A 492 23.98 -17.38 28.66
N PHE A 493 24.03 -16.28 27.90
CA PHE A 493 23.76 -16.27 26.47
C PHE A 493 25.04 -16.16 25.64
N LYS A 494 25.21 -17.07 24.69
CA LYS A 494 26.29 -17.00 23.70
C LYS A 494 25.93 -16.18 22.46
N ALA A 495 24.64 -16.08 22.14
CA ALA A 495 24.19 -15.35 20.94
C ALA A 495 22.77 -14.81 21.03
N ILE A 496 22.56 -13.71 20.29
CA ILE A 496 21.27 -13.12 19.93
C ILE A 496 21.12 -13.22 18.41
N LEU A 497 20.16 -14.02 17.96
CA LEU A 497 19.79 -14.16 16.56
C LEU A 497 18.60 -13.27 16.25
N ILE A 498 18.67 -12.47 15.20
CA ILE A 498 17.62 -11.53 14.81
C ILE A 498 17.07 -11.90 13.44
N ASP A 499 15.80 -12.30 13.39
CA ASP A 499 15.08 -12.44 12.13
C ASP A 499 14.51 -11.09 11.66
N GLU A 500 14.51 -10.88 10.35
CA GLU A 500 14.17 -9.60 9.73
C GLU A 500 14.97 -8.43 10.35
N ALA A 501 16.29 -8.62 10.42
CA ALA A 501 17.25 -7.76 11.10
C ALA A 501 17.27 -6.29 10.64
N HIS A 502 16.63 -5.98 9.51
CA HIS A 502 16.38 -4.60 9.08
C HIS A 502 15.54 -3.77 10.09
N HIS A 503 14.88 -4.42 11.06
CA HIS A 503 14.19 -3.77 12.18
C HIS A 503 15.06 -3.49 13.41
N ALA A 504 16.30 -3.99 13.47
CA ALA A 504 17.11 -3.99 14.70
C ALA A 504 17.42 -2.60 15.27
N VAL A 505 17.27 -1.55 14.46
CA VAL A 505 17.46 -0.14 14.85
C VAL A 505 16.27 0.45 15.62
N ALA A 506 15.15 -0.26 15.70
CA ALA A 506 14.00 0.23 16.46
C ALA A 506 14.30 0.19 17.97
N SER A 507 13.77 1.15 18.71
CA SER A 507 14.01 1.27 20.16
C SER A 507 13.72 0.00 20.95
N THR A 508 12.72 -0.80 20.53
CA THR A 508 12.41 -2.09 21.17
C THR A 508 13.52 -3.13 21.01
N TYR A 509 14.21 -3.16 19.86
CA TYR A 509 15.38 -4.03 19.68
C TYR A 509 16.58 -3.49 20.45
N MET A 510 16.84 -2.18 20.34
CA MET A 510 17.94 -1.53 21.05
C MET A 510 17.85 -1.75 22.56
N ASN A 511 16.66 -1.66 23.16
CA ASN A 511 16.46 -1.97 24.58
C ASN A 511 16.91 -3.39 24.95
N ILE A 512 16.62 -4.37 24.08
CA ILE A 512 17.04 -5.76 24.31
C ILE A 512 18.56 -5.85 24.19
N LEU A 513 19.15 -5.34 23.12
CA LEU A 513 20.60 -5.41 22.89
C LEU A 513 21.39 -4.71 24.01
N THR A 514 20.89 -3.57 24.50
CA THR A 514 21.48 -2.87 25.66
C THR A 514 21.42 -3.70 26.93
N HIS A 515 20.30 -4.36 27.23
CA HIS A 515 20.18 -5.25 28.40
C HIS A 515 21.20 -6.39 28.37
N PHE A 516 21.47 -6.93 27.18
CA PHE A 516 22.46 -7.99 26.99
C PHE A 516 23.92 -7.50 26.89
N GLY A 517 24.18 -6.21 27.17
CA GLY A 517 25.52 -5.65 27.14
C GLY A 517 26.18 -5.67 25.76
N VAL A 518 25.40 -5.71 24.66
CA VAL A 518 25.93 -5.81 23.29
C VAL A 518 26.85 -4.64 22.91
N TYR A 519 26.62 -3.47 23.50
CA TYR A 519 27.38 -2.25 23.23
C TYR A 519 28.58 -2.04 24.17
N GLU A 520 28.82 -2.97 25.09
CA GLU A 520 29.99 -2.91 25.97
C GLU A 520 31.26 -3.30 25.19
N PRO A 521 32.40 -2.62 25.41
CA PRO A 521 33.65 -2.90 24.68
C PRO A 521 34.13 -4.35 24.77
N ASP A 522 33.90 -5.00 25.92
CA ASP A 522 34.35 -6.37 26.20
C ASP A 522 33.27 -7.43 25.92
N SER A 523 32.17 -7.04 25.29
CA SER A 523 31.05 -7.93 25.03
C SER A 523 31.45 -9.07 24.09
N LYS A 524 31.29 -10.31 24.58
CA LYS A 524 31.61 -11.52 23.80
C LYS A 524 30.39 -12.18 23.15
N ILE A 525 29.19 -11.63 23.37
CA ILE A 525 27.95 -12.16 22.81
C ILE A 525 27.93 -11.96 21.29
N LEU A 526 27.54 -12.98 20.55
CA LEU A 526 27.34 -12.86 19.10
C LEU A 526 25.95 -12.24 18.83
N VAL A 527 25.90 -11.15 18.07
CA VAL A 527 24.68 -10.64 17.46
C VAL A 527 24.70 -10.98 15.98
N TRP A 528 23.77 -11.84 15.56
CA TRP A 528 23.68 -12.30 14.18
C TRP A 528 22.30 -11.98 13.61
N GLY A 529 22.26 -11.24 12.50
CA GLY A 529 21.02 -10.86 11.84
C GLY A 529 20.86 -11.49 10.45
N CYS A 530 19.63 -11.85 10.08
CA CYS A 530 19.27 -12.18 8.70
C CYS A 530 18.21 -11.23 8.17
N SER A 531 18.36 -10.77 6.93
CA SER A 531 17.36 -9.96 6.24
C SER A 531 17.44 -10.18 4.73
N ALA A 532 16.30 -10.14 4.03
CA ALA A 532 16.30 -10.16 2.56
C ALA A 532 16.99 -8.93 1.96
N THR A 533 16.92 -7.78 2.66
CA THR A 533 17.52 -6.52 2.22
C THR A 533 18.40 -5.91 3.32
N VAL A 534 19.68 -5.70 3.01
CA VAL A 534 20.63 -4.99 3.88
C VAL A 534 21.02 -3.63 3.29
N ARG A 535 20.77 -3.39 2.00
CA ARG A 535 20.95 -2.08 1.35
C ARG A 535 19.74 -1.18 1.62
N ARG A 536 19.93 -0.09 2.37
CA ARG A 536 19.00 1.05 2.38
C ARG A 536 19.70 2.27 1.76
N HIS A 537 18.96 3.01 0.95
CA HIS A 537 19.38 4.25 0.24
C HIS A 537 19.81 5.41 1.16
N ASP A 538 19.71 5.24 2.49
CA ASP A 538 20.04 6.22 3.51
C ASP A 538 21.40 5.97 4.19
N GLY A 539 22.11 4.87 3.88
CA GLY A 539 23.53 4.65 4.25
C GLY A 539 23.88 4.62 5.75
N LEU A 540 22.91 4.77 6.67
CA LEU A 540 23.20 5.13 8.07
C LEU A 540 22.37 4.37 9.12
N GLY A 541 21.66 3.28 8.77
CA GLY A 541 20.77 2.60 9.73
C GLY A 541 21.39 1.39 10.44
N LEU A 542 21.81 0.37 9.66
CA LEU A 542 22.18 -0.93 10.23
C LEU A 542 23.58 -0.96 10.85
N SER A 543 24.43 0.01 10.53
CA SER A 543 25.77 0.19 11.11
C SER A 543 25.74 0.41 12.63
N ASP A 544 24.63 0.92 13.16
CA ASP A 544 24.45 1.13 14.61
C ASP A 544 24.35 -0.19 15.39
N VAL A 545 23.97 -1.28 14.71
CA VAL A 545 23.78 -2.61 15.33
C VAL A 545 24.76 -3.64 14.79
N PHE A 546 25.07 -3.59 13.49
CA PHE A 546 25.90 -4.57 12.80
C PHE A 546 27.19 -3.94 12.28
N GLU A 547 28.31 -4.63 12.46
CA GLU A 547 29.63 -4.17 12.00
C GLU A 547 29.94 -4.63 10.57
N LYS A 548 29.48 -5.82 10.20
CA LYS A 548 29.88 -6.46 8.94
C LYS A 548 28.75 -7.22 8.28
N ILE A 549 28.59 -7.01 6.97
CA ILE A 549 27.80 -7.89 6.11
C ILE A 549 28.68 -9.10 5.80
N THR A 550 28.43 -10.24 6.44
CA THR A 550 29.31 -11.42 6.34
C THR A 550 28.98 -12.32 5.17
N TYR A 551 27.74 -12.30 4.69
CA TYR A 551 27.33 -13.08 3.54
C TYR A 551 26.19 -12.39 2.78
N HIS A 552 26.24 -12.40 1.46
CA HIS A 552 25.23 -11.80 0.59
C HIS A 552 25.02 -12.69 -0.64
N VAL A 553 23.76 -13.02 -0.91
CA VAL A 553 23.34 -13.69 -2.14
C VAL A 553 22.11 -12.99 -2.67
N ASP A 554 22.17 -12.57 -3.93
CA ASP A 554 21.05 -11.96 -4.62
C ASP A 554 19.97 -13.00 -4.97
N PHE A 555 18.70 -12.59 -4.94
CA PHE A 555 17.58 -13.47 -5.27
C PHE A 555 17.64 -13.93 -6.73
N MET A 556 18.18 -13.12 -7.66
CA MET A 556 18.37 -13.48 -9.07
C MET A 556 19.27 -14.72 -9.20
N LYS A 557 20.43 -14.69 -8.54
CA LYS A 557 21.36 -15.83 -8.48
C LYS A 557 20.70 -17.06 -7.84
N MET A 558 19.80 -16.87 -6.87
CA MET A 558 19.06 -17.99 -6.27
C MET A 558 17.98 -18.57 -7.19
N ILE A 559 17.38 -17.76 -8.07
CA ILE A 559 16.46 -18.22 -9.12
C ILE A 559 17.25 -19.00 -10.18
N GLU A 560 18.35 -18.44 -10.68
CA GLU A 560 19.25 -19.07 -11.65
C GLU A 560 19.73 -20.45 -11.18
N GLN A 561 20.10 -20.56 -9.90
CA GLN A 561 20.57 -21.81 -9.29
C GLN A 561 19.44 -22.78 -8.89
N GLY A 562 18.18 -22.45 -9.20
CA GLY A 562 17.01 -23.29 -8.88
C GLY A 562 16.71 -23.42 -7.39
N TYR A 563 17.24 -22.53 -6.55
CA TYR A 563 16.93 -22.48 -5.11
C TYR A 563 15.62 -21.76 -4.81
N LEU A 564 15.20 -20.88 -5.72
CA LEU A 564 13.91 -20.21 -5.79
C LEU A 564 13.18 -20.60 -7.08
N SER A 565 11.86 -20.45 -7.09
CA SER A 565 11.03 -20.63 -8.27
C SER A 565 11.37 -19.56 -9.31
N SER A 566 11.32 -19.90 -10.60
CA SER A 566 11.35 -18.92 -11.68
C SER A 566 10.19 -17.92 -11.54
N MET A 567 10.35 -16.73 -12.11
CA MET A 567 9.37 -15.66 -12.01
C MET A 567 9.11 -15.04 -13.37
N LYS A 568 7.83 -15.01 -13.75
CA LYS A 568 7.35 -14.27 -14.91
C LYS A 568 6.76 -12.93 -14.48
N VAL A 569 7.00 -11.89 -15.26
CA VAL A 569 6.59 -10.52 -14.91
C VAL A 569 5.64 -9.98 -15.96
N THR A 570 4.56 -9.35 -15.51
CA THR A 570 3.64 -8.58 -16.33
C THR A 570 3.36 -7.24 -15.64
N THR A 571 3.56 -6.14 -16.34
CA THR A 571 3.26 -4.80 -15.83
C THR A 571 1.97 -4.28 -16.45
N VAL A 572 1.11 -3.65 -15.66
CA VAL A 572 -0.16 -3.05 -16.13
C VAL A 572 -0.20 -1.59 -15.71
N ASN A 573 -0.37 -0.68 -16.68
CA ASN A 573 -0.52 0.74 -16.38
C ASN A 573 -1.98 1.04 -16.00
N THR A 574 -2.18 1.66 -14.84
CA THR A 574 -3.49 2.06 -14.31
C THR A 574 -3.81 3.54 -14.58
N HIS A 575 -2.81 4.31 -14.99
CA HIS A 575 -2.83 5.76 -15.21
C HIS A 575 -3.23 6.62 -13.99
N VAL A 576 -3.31 6.05 -12.78
CA VAL A 576 -3.62 6.83 -11.57
C VAL A 576 -2.45 7.72 -11.22
N ASP A 577 -2.74 8.98 -10.87
CA ASP A 577 -1.74 9.97 -10.49
C ASP A 577 -1.51 9.96 -8.97
N LEU A 578 -0.25 9.74 -8.58
CA LEU A 578 0.20 9.70 -7.18
C LEU A 578 1.02 10.94 -6.78
N GLU A 579 1.15 11.96 -7.63
CA GLU A 579 1.98 13.15 -7.36
C GLU A 579 1.60 13.87 -6.05
N ASN A 580 0.28 13.92 -5.77
CA ASN A 580 -0.28 14.60 -4.61
C ASN A 580 -0.30 13.74 -3.33
N VAL A 581 0.17 12.50 -3.38
CA VAL A 581 0.21 11.62 -2.19
C VAL A 581 1.43 11.99 -1.33
N GLY A 582 1.18 12.29 -0.06
CA GLY A 582 2.21 12.61 0.91
C GLY A 582 3.16 11.43 1.17
N ILE A 583 4.39 11.77 1.55
CA ILE A 583 5.46 10.81 1.84
C ILE A 583 5.70 10.80 3.35
N SER A 584 5.91 9.62 3.92
CA SER A 584 6.27 9.44 5.33
C SER A 584 7.43 8.46 5.44
N LYS A 585 8.51 8.87 6.10
CA LYS A 585 9.79 8.15 6.10
C LYS A 585 10.25 7.86 4.67
N ASN A 586 10.15 6.61 4.22
CA ASN A 586 10.62 6.11 2.93
C ASN A 586 9.49 5.53 2.04
N ASP A 587 8.21 5.69 2.41
CA ASP A 587 7.07 5.21 1.60
C ASP A 587 5.92 6.26 1.61
N PHE A 588 4.84 5.98 0.89
CA PHE A 588 3.64 6.82 0.90
C PHE A 588 2.91 6.81 2.23
N LYS A 589 2.24 7.92 2.56
CA LYS A 589 1.24 7.96 3.63
C LYS A 589 0.05 7.08 3.27
N GLN A 590 -0.18 6.05 4.07
CA GLN A 590 -1.13 4.96 3.76
C GLN A 590 -2.56 5.44 3.48
N SER A 591 -3.11 6.35 4.29
CA SER A 591 -4.48 6.85 4.12
C SER A 591 -4.64 7.70 2.84
N GLU A 592 -3.65 8.53 2.53
CA GLU A 592 -3.64 9.34 1.32
C GLU A 592 -3.47 8.46 0.07
N LEU A 593 -2.60 7.43 0.15
CA LEU A 593 -2.41 6.45 -0.92
C LEU A 593 -3.70 5.68 -1.19
N SER A 594 -4.36 5.17 -0.13
CA SER A 594 -5.61 4.43 -0.26
C SER A 594 -6.68 5.25 -0.99
N ARG A 595 -6.84 6.54 -0.63
CA ARG A 595 -7.78 7.43 -1.31
C ARG A 595 -7.48 7.61 -2.81
N ALA A 596 -6.20 7.61 -3.19
CA ALA A 596 -5.80 7.76 -4.60
C ALA A 596 -6.02 6.47 -5.40
N VAL A 597 -5.71 5.30 -4.82
CA VAL A 597 -5.69 4.03 -5.57
C VAL A 597 -6.95 3.19 -5.41
N ASN A 598 -7.71 3.35 -4.34
CA ASN A 598 -8.90 2.56 -4.06
C ASN A 598 -10.14 3.15 -4.77
N THR A 599 -10.03 3.24 -6.09
CA THR A 599 -11.08 3.69 -7.00
C THR A 599 -11.72 2.51 -7.70
N ASP A 600 -13.01 2.62 -8.03
CA ASP A 600 -13.73 1.55 -8.73
C ASP A 600 -13.05 1.20 -10.06
N THR A 601 -12.59 2.21 -10.80
CA THR A 601 -11.88 2.03 -12.08
C THR A 601 -10.58 1.25 -11.92
N ARG A 602 -9.74 1.57 -10.93
CA ARG A 602 -8.47 0.84 -10.72
C ARG A 602 -8.73 -0.58 -10.22
N ASN A 603 -9.69 -0.76 -9.32
CA ASN A 603 -10.05 -2.08 -8.80
C ASN A 603 -10.60 -3.01 -9.91
N GLU A 604 -11.40 -2.47 -10.84
CA GLU A 604 -11.85 -3.21 -12.03
C GLU A 604 -10.69 -3.59 -12.96
N VAL A 605 -9.75 -2.67 -13.19
CA VAL A 605 -8.52 -2.95 -13.97
C VAL A 605 -7.69 -4.05 -13.30
N ILE A 606 -7.57 -4.03 -11.97
CA ILE A 606 -6.84 -5.07 -11.23
C ILE A 606 -7.46 -6.45 -11.43
N VAL A 607 -8.76 -6.58 -11.21
CA VAL A 607 -9.46 -7.88 -11.32
C VAL A 607 -9.51 -8.38 -12.75
N SER A 608 -9.75 -7.50 -13.73
CA SER A 608 -9.76 -7.87 -15.15
C SER A 608 -8.37 -8.29 -15.66
N SER A 609 -7.31 -7.61 -15.23
CA SER A 609 -5.93 -7.97 -15.56
C SER A 609 -5.54 -9.30 -14.93
N TRP A 610 -5.91 -9.53 -13.66
CA TRP A 610 -5.70 -10.82 -13.02
C TRP A 610 -6.44 -11.94 -13.75
N LYS A 611 -7.69 -11.71 -14.18
CA LYS A 611 -8.47 -12.70 -14.90
C LYS A 611 -7.77 -13.12 -16.21
N LYS A 612 -7.31 -12.13 -16.98
CA LYS A 612 -6.60 -12.33 -18.25
C LYS A 612 -5.26 -13.04 -18.10
N TYR A 613 -4.42 -12.57 -17.18
CA TYR A 613 -3.02 -13.02 -17.10
C TYR A 613 -2.80 -14.19 -16.13
N ALA A 614 -3.64 -14.35 -15.11
CA ALA A 614 -3.49 -15.41 -14.11
C ALA A 614 -4.58 -16.48 -14.24
N HIS A 615 -5.85 -16.10 -14.18
CA HIS A 615 -6.95 -17.09 -14.14
C HIS A 615 -7.08 -17.88 -15.44
N GLU A 616 -7.09 -17.20 -16.59
CA GLU A 616 -7.16 -17.83 -17.91
C GLU A 616 -5.92 -18.68 -18.22
N GLN A 617 -4.79 -18.39 -17.56
CA GLN A 617 -3.55 -19.16 -17.64
C GLN A 617 -3.47 -20.29 -16.59
N GLY A 618 -4.56 -20.56 -15.88
CA GLY A 618 -4.66 -21.71 -14.97
C GLY A 618 -3.96 -21.55 -13.61
N ARG A 619 -3.62 -20.32 -13.19
CA ARG A 619 -3.03 -20.06 -11.86
C ARG A 619 -4.05 -20.36 -10.76
N LYS A 620 -3.60 -21.05 -9.71
CA LYS A 620 -4.48 -21.62 -8.66
C LYS A 620 -4.44 -20.86 -7.34
N SER A 621 -3.36 -20.14 -7.04
CA SER A 621 -3.12 -19.56 -5.73
C SER A 621 -2.49 -18.17 -5.84
N THR A 622 -3.37 -17.17 -5.88
CA THR A 622 -3.00 -15.76 -5.98
C THR A 622 -3.00 -15.06 -4.63
N LEU A 623 -1.89 -14.40 -4.31
CA LEU A 623 -1.77 -13.51 -3.16
C LEU A 623 -1.80 -12.04 -3.61
N VAL A 624 -2.69 -11.24 -3.03
CA VAL A 624 -2.93 -9.85 -3.42
C VAL A 624 -2.56 -8.88 -2.31
N PHE A 625 -1.63 -7.96 -2.59
CA PHE A 625 -1.20 -6.94 -1.64
C PHE A 625 -1.96 -5.63 -1.85
N ALA A 626 -2.87 -5.31 -0.93
CA ALA A 626 -3.65 -4.07 -0.91
C ALA A 626 -3.03 -3.01 0.02
N VAL A 627 -3.53 -1.77 -0.07
CA VAL A 627 -2.99 -0.62 0.68
C VAL A 627 -3.37 -0.65 2.16
N ASP A 628 -4.66 -0.75 2.45
CA ASP A 628 -5.24 -0.74 3.80
C ASP A 628 -6.45 -1.66 3.89
N ILE A 629 -7.15 -1.63 5.04
CA ILE A 629 -8.30 -2.48 5.32
C ILE A 629 -9.46 -2.20 4.34
N ASP A 630 -9.76 -0.93 4.06
CA ASP A 630 -10.86 -0.56 3.16
C ASP A 630 -10.59 -1.02 1.72
N HIS A 631 -9.36 -0.82 1.23
CA HIS A 631 -8.94 -1.31 -0.09
C HIS A 631 -8.96 -2.84 -0.15
N THR A 632 -8.51 -3.53 0.90
CA THR A 632 -8.55 -5.00 1.01
C THR A 632 -9.98 -5.53 0.87
N VAL A 633 -10.92 -4.96 1.61
CA VAL A 633 -12.33 -5.38 1.59
C VAL A 633 -12.97 -5.09 0.23
N LYS A 634 -12.74 -3.89 -0.33
CA LYS A 634 -13.30 -3.54 -1.65
C LYS A 634 -12.75 -4.43 -2.75
N LEU A 635 -11.44 -4.65 -2.81
CA LEU A 635 -10.83 -5.47 -3.84
C LEU A 635 -11.30 -6.92 -3.76
N CYS A 636 -11.41 -7.49 -2.55
CA CYS A 636 -12.01 -8.80 -2.35
C CYS A 636 -13.46 -8.86 -2.88
N ASN A 637 -14.27 -7.82 -2.61
CA ASN A 637 -15.63 -7.74 -3.14
C ASN A 637 -15.67 -7.64 -4.67
N TYR A 638 -14.68 -7.03 -5.32
CA TYR A 638 -14.58 -6.99 -6.78
C TYR A 638 -14.28 -8.38 -7.38
N PHE A 639 -13.44 -9.19 -6.74
CA PHE A 639 -13.25 -10.60 -7.12
C PHE A 639 -14.56 -11.40 -6.98
N LEU A 640 -15.22 -11.30 -5.82
CA LEU A 640 -16.49 -12.00 -5.55
C LEU A 640 -17.59 -11.62 -6.54
N LYS A 641 -17.74 -10.32 -6.84
CA LYS A 641 -18.71 -9.82 -7.85
C LYS A 641 -18.41 -10.34 -9.25
N SER A 642 -17.16 -10.64 -9.55
CA SER A 642 -16.72 -11.19 -10.83
C SER A 642 -16.87 -12.72 -10.90
N GLY A 643 -17.47 -13.34 -9.88
CA GLY A 643 -17.68 -14.79 -9.79
C GLY A 643 -16.46 -15.58 -9.31
N ILE A 644 -15.44 -14.90 -8.77
CA ILE A 644 -14.20 -15.53 -8.32
C ILE A 644 -14.24 -15.71 -6.79
N SER A 645 -14.00 -16.93 -6.32
CA SER A 645 -13.86 -17.20 -4.89
C SER A 645 -12.64 -16.46 -4.35
N ALA A 646 -12.84 -15.58 -3.37
CA ALA A 646 -11.79 -14.78 -2.78
C ALA A 646 -12.08 -14.57 -1.29
N SER A 647 -11.01 -14.44 -0.50
CA SER A 647 -11.10 -14.09 0.92
C SER A 647 -10.02 -13.08 1.27
N PHE A 648 -10.10 -12.50 2.47
CA PHE A 648 -9.14 -11.51 2.92
C PHE A 648 -8.70 -11.68 4.36
N ILE A 649 -7.48 -11.22 4.66
CA ILE A 649 -6.90 -11.20 6.01
C ILE A 649 -6.42 -9.78 6.33
N THR A 650 -6.90 -9.23 7.46
CA THR A 650 -6.53 -7.90 7.98
C THR A 650 -6.15 -8.00 9.46
N SER A 651 -5.61 -6.91 10.03
CA SER A 651 -5.22 -6.86 11.46
C SER A 651 -6.39 -7.12 12.41
N GLN A 652 -7.62 -6.94 11.93
CA GLN A 652 -8.85 -7.18 12.67
C GLN A 652 -9.36 -8.63 12.55
N THR A 653 -8.80 -9.45 11.65
CA THR A 653 -9.20 -10.85 11.51
C THR A 653 -8.78 -11.66 12.74
N PRO A 654 -9.72 -12.29 13.47
CA PRO A 654 -9.43 -13.13 14.63
C PRO A 654 -8.48 -14.29 14.28
N ALA A 655 -7.66 -14.72 15.23
CA ALA A 655 -6.63 -15.75 15.00
C ALA A 655 -7.20 -17.07 14.43
N LEU A 656 -8.33 -17.54 14.97
CA LEU A 656 -8.99 -18.76 14.48
C LEU A 656 -9.48 -18.61 13.03
N THR A 657 -10.16 -17.50 12.74
CA THR A 657 -10.63 -17.19 11.38
C THR A 657 -9.47 -17.06 10.40
N ARG A 658 -8.37 -16.42 10.81
CA ARG A 658 -7.15 -16.29 10.01
C ARG A 658 -6.56 -17.65 9.68
N HIS A 659 -6.46 -18.54 10.67
CA HIS A 659 -5.96 -19.90 10.48
C HIS A 659 -6.81 -20.68 9.48
N GLN A 660 -8.15 -20.61 9.62
CA GLN A 660 -9.07 -21.25 8.69
C GLN A 660 -8.92 -20.73 7.26
N ILE A 661 -8.89 -19.40 7.07
CA ILE A 661 -8.73 -18.80 5.73
C ILE A 661 -7.40 -19.22 5.10
N LEU A 662 -6.31 -19.23 5.87
CA LEU A 662 -5.01 -19.69 5.39
C LEU A 662 -5.02 -21.17 5.01
N GLN A 663 -5.73 -22.01 5.77
CA GLN A 663 -5.86 -23.42 5.45
C GLN A 663 -6.70 -23.62 4.18
N ASP A 664 -7.84 -22.95 4.06
CA ASP A 664 -8.69 -23.03 2.86
C ASP A 664 -7.98 -22.50 1.60
N PHE A 665 -7.12 -21.51 1.75
CA PHE A 665 -6.23 -21.04 0.68
C PHE A 665 -5.18 -22.11 0.30
N LYS A 666 -4.52 -22.73 1.28
CA LYS A 666 -3.55 -23.82 1.06
C LYS A 666 -4.17 -25.07 0.44
N ASP A 667 -5.41 -25.37 0.79
CA ASP A 667 -6.20 -26.48 0.25
C ASP A 667 -6.74 -26.19 -1.18
N GLY A 668 -6.56 -24.96 -1.69
CA GLY A 668 -7.04 -24.55 -3.01
C GLY A 668 -8.54 -24.26 -3.10
N LYS A 669 -9.26 -24.21 -1.96
CA LYS A 669 -10.69 -23.84 -1.93
C LYS A 669 -10.93 -22.36 -2.24
N ILE A 670 -9.92 -21.54 -1.96
CA ILE A 670 -9.93 -20.09 -2.22
C ILE A 670 -8.73 -19.78 -3.13
N PRO A 671 -8.95 -19.43 -4.40
CA PRO A 671 -7.86 -19.14 -5.33
C PRO A 671 -7.23 -17.74 -5.13
N VAL A 672 -7.94 -16.81 -4.47
CA VAL A 672 -7.45 -15.43 -4.27
C VAL A 672 -7.51 -15.04 -2.79
N LEU A 673 -6.35 -14.66 -2.24
CA LEU A 673 -6.24 -14.16 -0.88
C LEU A 673 -5.74 -12.71 -0.89
N VAL A 674 -6.57 -11.78 -0.40
CA VAL A 674 -6.25 -10.35 -0.33
C VAL A 674 -5.77 -9.98 1.08
N ASN A 675 -4.66 -9.24 1.20
CA ASN A 675 -4.16 -8.79 2.48
C ASN A 675 -3.63 -7.36 2.45
N CYS A 676 -3.57 -6.75 3.63
CA CYS A 676 -2.79 -5.53 3.87
C CYS A 676 -1.88 -5.74 5.10
N ALA A 677 -0.57 -5.56 4.92
CA ALA A 677 0.47 -5.54 5.97
C ALA A 677 0.66 -6.79 6.87
N ILE A 678 -0.17 -7.83 6.71
CA ILE A 678 -0.02 -9.10 7.47
C ILE A 678 0.88 -10.09 6.74
N LEU A 679 0.55 -10.45 5.51
CA LEU A 679 1.27 -11.48 4.75
C LEU A 679 2.53 -10.91 4.07
N THR A 680 2.90 -9.67 4.38
CA THR A 680 4.14 -9.04 3.91
C THR A 680 5.35 -9.65 4.58
N GLU A 681 5.22 -10.12 5.83
CA GLU A 681 6.30 -10.71 6.64
C GLU A 681 5.82 -12.00 7.30
N GLY A 682 6.73 -12.95 7.53
CA GLY A 682 6.49 -14.02 8.49
C GLY A 682 5.41 -15.06 8.20
N THR A 683 4.92 -15.15 6.96
CA THR A 683 3.97 -16.20 6.56
C THR A 683 4.58 -17.16 5.55
N ASP A 684 4.47 -18.46 5.82
CA ASP A 684 4.93 -19.54 4.94
C ASP A 684 3.77 -20.15 4.14
N ILE A 685 3.65 -19.73 2.88
CA ILE A 685 2.65 -20.21 1.92
C ILE A 685 3.33 -20.54 0.58
N PRO A 686 4.05 -21.68 0.47
CA PRO A 686 4.82 -22.01 -0.73
C PRO A 686 3.97 -22.23 -1.98
N CYS A 687 2.70 -22.62 -1.81
CA CYS A 687 1.77 -22.93 -2.90
C CYS A 687 1.36 -21.72 -3.75
N VAL A 688 1.70 -20.49 -3.34
CA VAL A 688 1.43 -19.27 -4.12
C VAL A 688 2.16 -19.33 -5.46
N ASP A 689 1.40 -19.24 -6.55
CA ASP A 689 1.88 -19.26 -7.94
C ASP A 689 1.60 -17.94 -8.69
N CYS A 690 0.91 -16.99 -8.04
CA CYS A 690 0.71 -15.64 -8.56
C CYS A 690 0.76 -14.58 -7.45
N ILE A 691 1.47 -13.48 -7.68
CA ILE A 691 1.51 -12.29 -6.83
C ILE A 691 0.88 -11.11 -7.58
N LEU A 692 -0.06 -10.44 -6.93
CA LEU A 692 -0.75 -9.27 -7.46
C LEU A 692 -0.41 -8.03 -6.60
N LEU A 693 0.37 -7.11 -7.16
CA LEU A 693 0.82 -5.91 -6.44
C LEU A 693 -0.19 -4.76 -6.57
N GLY A 694 -1.29 -4.85 -5.83
CA GLY A 694 -2.33 -3.81 -5.80
C GLY A 694 -1.92 -2.51 -5.09
N ARG A 695 -0.79 -2.50 -4.37
CA ARG A 695 -0.25 -1.37 -3.61
C ARG A 695 1.03 -0.81 -4.27
N PRO A 696 1.02 0.46 -4.67
CA PRO A 696 2.24 1.18 -5.07
C PRO A 696 3.16 1.40 -3.87
N THR A 697 4.47 1.30 -4.07
CA THR A 697 5.45 1.53 -3.01
C THR A 697 6.71 2.22 -3.52
N ARG A 698 7.37 2.95 -2.61
CA ARG A 698 8.69 3.53 -2.82
C ARG A 698 9.79 2.80 -2.04
N SER A 699 9.42 1.74 -1.32
CA SER A 699 10.33 0.96 -0.49
C SER A 699 10.76 -0.31 -1.24
N ASN A 700 12.04 -0.39 -1.62
CA ASN A 700 12.64 -1.59 -2.21
C ASN A 700 12.44 -2.81 -1.30
N THR A 701 12.63 -2.64 0.00
CA THR A 701 12.45 -3.71 1.00
C THR A 701 11.04 -4.26 0.98
N LEU A 702 10.02 -3.38 1.04
CA LEU A 702 8.62 -3.81 1.04
C LEU A 702 8.27 -4.49 -0.29
N PHE A 703 8.76 -3.95 -1.40
CA PHE A 703 8.54 -4.53 -2.73
C PHE A 703 9.10 -5.96 -2.81
N GLN A 704 10.35 -6.17 -2.39
CA GLN A 704 10.99 -7.49 -2.36
C GLN A 704 10.31 -8.46 -1.39
N GLN A 705 9.87 -7.98 -0.22
CA GLN A 705 9.11 -8.79 0.72
C GLN A 705 7.77 -9.28 0.13
N MET A 706 7.09 -8.47 -0.69
CA MET A 706 5.82 -8.84 -1.31
C MET A 706 6.01 -9.91 -2.40
N PHE A 707 6.85 -9.66 -3.42
CA PHE A 707 7.03 -10.63 -4.50
C PHE A 707 7.81 -11.87 -4.04
N GLY A 708 8.69 -11.74 -3.05
CA GLY A 708 9.44 -12.86 -2.47
C GLY A 708 8.56 -13.95 -1.85
N ARG A 709 7.27 -13.67 -1.57
CA ARG A 709 6.31 -14.70 -1.11
C ARG A 709 5.99 -15.73 -2.20
N GLY A 710 6.07 -15.34 -3.47
CA GLY A 710 5.82 -16.22 -4.61
C GLY A 710 7.02 -17.08 -5.03
N LEU A 711 8.24 -16.69 -4.64
CA LEU A 711 9.48 -17.32 -5.10
C LEU A 711 9.83 -18.64 -4.41
N ARG A 712 9.08 -19.08 -3.40
CA ARG A 712 9.38 -20.34 -2.70
C ARG A 712 9.07 -21.55 -3.59
N LEU A 713 9.89 -22.60 -3.59
CA LEU A 713 9.58 -23.81 -4.35
C LEU A 713 8.36 -24.56 -3.76
N PHE A 714 7.53 -25.16 -4.62
CA PHE A 714 6.40 -25.98 -4.23
C PHE A 714 6.14 -27.10 -5.25
N PRO A 715 5.79 -28.33 -4.84
CA PRO A 715 5.49 -29.41 -5.79
C PRO A 715 4.36 -29.02 -6.75
N GLY A 716 4.60 -29.21 -8.06
CA GLY A 716 3.64 -28.85 -9.10
C GLY A 716 3.58 -27.36 -9.44
N LYS A 717 4.46 -26.53 -8.86
CA LYS A 717 4.66 -25.14 -9.29
C LYS A 717 5.85 -25.05 -10.23
N GLU A 718 5.61 -24.59 -11.45
CA GLU A 718 6.65 -24.38 -12.46
C GLU A 718 7.32 -23.01 -12.29
N ASP A 719 6.51 -21.96 -12.19
CA ASP A 719 6.93 -20.57 -12.03
C ASP A 719 5.94 -19.79 -11.16
N CYS A 720 6.34 -18.58 -10.75
CA CYS A 720 5.46 -17.61 -10.12
C CYS A 720 5.20 -16.43 -11.05
N LEU A 721 3.93 -16.11 -11.32
CA LEU A 721 3.56 -14.92 -12.06
C LEU A 721 3.48 -13.69 -11.15
N LEU A 722 4.16 -12.61 -11.50
CA LEU A 722 4.08 -11.32 -10.83
C LEU A 722 3.35 -10.31 -11.74
N ILE A 723 2.22 -9.79 -11.25
CA ILE A 723 1.48 -8.72 -11.92
C ILE A 723 1.69 -7.43 -11.14
N ASP A 724 2.43 -6.50 -11.74
CA ASP A 724 2.83 -5.21 -11.17
C ASP A 724 1.97 -4.07 -11.76
N PHE A 725 1.22 -3.35 -10.92
CA PHE A 725 0.40 -2.23 -11.37
C PHE A 725 1.18 -0.93 -11.26
N VAL A 726 1.55 -0.37 -12.40
CA VAL A 726 2.37 0.84 -12.50
C VAL A 726 1.44 2.06 -12.58
N ASP A 727 1.52 2.90 -11.55
CA ASP A 727 0.82 4.18 -11.47
C ASP A 727 1.75 5.35 -11.88
N ASN A 728 1.18 6.49 -12.24
CA ASN A 728 1.95 7.68 -12.60
C ASN A 728 2.48 8.38 -11.34
N PHE A 729 3.80 8.55 -11.26
CA PHE A 729 4.43 9.32 -10.19
C PHE A 729 5.62 10.10 -10.74
N LYS A 730 5.47 11.43 -10.87
CA LYS A 730 6.56 12.33 -11.26
C LYS A 730 6.72 13.40 -10.18
N ARG A 731 7.68 13.22 -9.29
CA ARG A 731 8.00 14.23 -8.27
C ARG A 731 9.48 14.58 -8.32
N SER A 732 9.75 15.82 -8.77
CA SER A 732 11.11 16.36 -8.92
C SER A 732 11.90 16.19 -7.62
N GLY A 733 13.07 15.55 -7.70
CA GLY A 733 13.99 15.36 -6.57
C GLY A 733 13.62 14.25 -5.58
N SER A 734 12.80 13.26 -5.94
CA SER A 734 12.46 12.13 -5.07
C SER A 734 12.66 10.77 -5.75
N ALA A 735 13.13 9.74 -5.03
CA ALA A 735 13.22 8.37 -5.54
C ALA A 735 11.86 7.96 -6.12
N GLY A 736 11.86 7.46 -7.36
CA GLY A 736 10.66 7.09 -8.10
C GLY A 736 9.86 5.96 -7.45
N LEU A 737 8.79 5.52 -8.11
CA LEU A 737 8.13 4.28 -7.75
C LEU A 737 9.08 3.11 -7.93
N VAL A 738 9.01 2.14 -7.02
CA VAL A 738 9.72 0.87 -7.16
C VAL A 738 8.83 -0.09 -7.93
N THR A 739 9.26 -0.42 -9.14
CA THR A 739 8.66 -1.41 -10.04
C THR A 739 9.73 -2.40 -10.50
N ILE A 740 9.34 -3.52 -11.11
CA ILE A 740 10.33 -4.47 -11.64
C ILE A 740 11.31 -3.82 -12.63
N PRO A 741 10.89 -3.06 -13.66
CA PRO A 741 11.83 -2.37 -14.54
C PRO A 741 12.87 -1.56 -13.75
N THR A 742 12.43 -0.70 -12.81
CA THR A 742 13.37 0.12 -12.04
C THR A 742 14.27 -0.68 -11.10
N LEU A 743 13.81 -1.84 -10.63
CA LEU A 743 14.62 -2.73 -9.81
C LEU A 743 15.78 -3.33 -10.62
N LEU A 744 15.58 -3.55 -11.92
CA LEU A 744 16.58 -4.03 -12.88
C LEU A 744 17.40 -2.90 -13.51
N GLY A 745 17.15 -1.63 -13.14
CA GLY A 745 17.82 -0.47 -13.75
C GLY A 745 17.19 0.01 -15.07
N LEU A 746 16.03 -0.53 -15.45
CA LEU A 746 15.26 -0.13 -16.63
C LEU A 746 14.28 1.01 -16.32
N SER A 747 13.74 1.64 -17.38
CA SER A 747 12.82 2.78 -17.23
C SER A 747 11.45 2.38 -16.68
N THR A 748 10.82 3.24 -15.87
CA THR A 748 9.45 3.03 -15.36
C THR A 748 8.38 2.98 -16.45
N ARG A 749 8.68 3.42 -17.67
CA ARG A 749 7.73 3.48 -18.79
C ARG A 749 7.65 2.18 -19.57
N GLU A 750 8.53 1.24 -19.25
CA GLU A 750 8.58 -0.01 -19.97
C GLU A 750 7.43 -0.92 -19.57
N MET A 751 6.71 -1.41 -20.57
CA MET A 751 5.60 -2.34 -20.41
C MET A 751 6.10 -3.75 -20.69
N ILE A 752 6.11 -4.58 -19.66
CA ILE A 752 6.51 -6.00 -19.72
C ILE A 752 5.24 -6.86 -19.80
N ASN A 753 5.24 -7.84 -20.69
CA ASN A 753 4.15 -8.80 -20.84
C ASN A 753 4.69 -10.24 -20.85
N ASP A 754 4.38 -11.01 -19.80
CA ASP A 754 4.75 -12.42 -19.61
C ASP A 754 6.21 -12.76 -19.92
N GLN A 755 7.15 -11.94 -19.43
CA GLN A 755 8.59 -12.19 -19.62
C GLN A 755 9.23 -12.81 -18.38
N ASP A 756 10.16 -13.73 -18.60
CA ASP A 756 10.99 -14.30 -17.54
C ASP A 756 11.96 -13.24 -16.98
N ILE A 757 12.11 -13.21 -15.65
CA ILE A 757 12.91 -12.20 -14.97
C ILE A 757 14.41 -12.26 -15.30
N LEU A 758 14.98 -13.44 -15.55
CA LEU A 758 16.40 -13.57 -15.90
C LEU A 758 16.66 -13.04 -17.32
N ALA A 759 15.72 -13.27 -18.24
CA ALA A 759 15.79 -12.70 -19.58
C ALA A 759 15.70 -11.16 -19.56
N LEU A 760 14.83 -10.61 -18.69
CA LEU A 760 14.72 -9.17 -18.47
C LEU A 760 16.02 -8.56 -17.92
N GLU A 761 16.66 -9.22 -16.95
CA GLU A 761 17.94 -8.81 -16.39
C GLU A 761 19.05 -8.83 -17.44
N ALA A 762 19.18 -9.91 -18.20
CA ALA A 762 20.19 -10.03 -19.26
C ALA A 762 20.04 -8.91 -20.30
N ARG A 763 18.80 -8.56 -20.67
CA ARG A 763 18.52 -7.43 -21.55
C ARG A 763 18.90 -6.09 -20.92
N ALA A 764 18.58 -5.87 -19.65
CA ALA A 764 18.94 -4.64 -18.95
C ALA A 764 20.46 -4.42 -18.88
N VAL A 765 21.20 -5.49 -18.57
CA VAL A 765 22.67 -5.48 -18.57
C VAL A 765 23.20 -5.18 -19.97
N LYS A 766 22.61 -5.79 -21.00
CA LYS A 766 23.00 -5.53 -22.39
C LYS A 766 22.74 -4.07 -22.80
N GLU A 767 21.59 -3.50 -22.48
CA GLU A 767 21.28 -2.09 -22.77
C GLU A 767 22.23 -1.12 -22.05
N GLN A 768 22.63 -1.45 -20.82
CA GLN A 768 23.65 -0.67 -20.09
C GLN A 768 25.03 -0.77 -20.77
N GLN A 769 25.45 -1.98 -21.15
CA GLN A 769 26.72 -2.19 -21.85
C GLN A 769 26.74 -1.58 -23.25
N ASP A 770 25.63 -1.68 -23.99
CA ASP A 770 25.49 -1.09 -25.31
C ASP A 770 25.48 0.45 -25.20
N GLY A 771 24.83 1.02 -24.19
CA GLY A 771 24.90 2.47 -23.90
C GLY A 771 26.30 2.93 -23.50
N GLU A 772 27.03 2.16 -22.68
CA GLU A 772 28.43 2.45 -22.33
C GLU A 772 29.36 2.33 -23.54
N LYS A 773 29.13 1.35 -24.42
CA LYS A 773 29.84 1.18 -25.69
C LYS A 773 29.52 2.29 -26.68
N GLU A 774 28.26 2.72 -26.82
CA GLU A 774 27.90 3.87 -27.65
C GLU A 774 28.60 5.14 -27.15
N ILE A 775 28.68 5.35 -25.84
CA ILE A 775 29.42 6.48 -25.26
C ILE A 775 30.93 6.35 -25.54
N GLN A 776 31.51 5.16 -25.43
CA GLN A 776 32.93 4.92 -25.76
C GLN A 776 33.22 5.05 -27.26
N GLU A 777 32.39 4.49 -28.13
CA GLU A 777 32.51 4.58 -29.59
C GLU A 777 32.28 6.00 -30.10
N GLU A 778 31.37 6.77 -29.48
CA GLU A 778 31.18 8.18 -29.76
C GLU A 778 32.40 9.00 -29.28
N GLN A 779 33.02 8.65 -28.16
CA GLN A 779 34.29 9.23 -27.72
C GLN A 779 35.46 8.90 -28.67
N GLU A 780 35.63 7.65 -29.08
CA GLU A 780 36.68 7.21 -30.00
C GLU A 780 36.50 7.72 -31.44
N ARG A 781 35.27 7.84 -31.95
CA ARG A 781 34.96 8.49 -33.24
C ARG A 781 35.26 9.99 -33.22
N THR A 782 35.06 10.64 -32.07
CA THR A 782 35.38 12.06 -31.90
C THR A 782 36.89 12.29 -31.82
N GLU A 783 37.67 11.30 -31.37
CA GLU A 783 39.14 11.37 -31.31
C GLU A 783 39.84 11.05 -32.65
N ASN A 784 39.27 10.19 -33.51
CA ASN A 784 39.96 9.66 -34.70
C ASN A 784 39.58 10.29 -36.06
N ASP A 785 38.61 11.20 -36.13
CA ASP A 785 38.29 11.95 -37.37
C ASP A 785 38.88 13.38 -37.30
N PRO A 786 39.92 13.72 -38.09
CA PRO A 786 40.54 15.06 -38.08
C PRO A 786 39.61 16.19 -38.53
N SER A 787 38.49 15.85 -39.17
CA SER A 787 37.44 16.78 -39.64
C SER A 787 36.19 16.79 -38.75
N LEU A 788 36.02 15.77 -37.91
CA LEU A 788 34.98 15.67 -36.86
C LEU A 788 35.55 15.69 -35.45
N VAL A 789 36.68 16.38 -35.24
CA VAL A 789 36.94 17.03 -33.95
C VAL A 789 35.93 18.17 -33.77
N LYS A 790 34.66 17.81 -33.54
CA LYS A 790 33.79 18.62 -32.70
C LYS A 790 34.30 18.45 -31.28
N LEU A 791 35.45 19.08 -31.04
CA LEU A 791 35.66 19.84 -29.83
C LEU A 791 34.29 20.45 -29.47
N ARG A 792 33.63 19.93 -28.44
CA ARG A 792 32.74 20.77 -27.62
C ARG A 792 33.64 21.79 -26.91
N ILE A 793 34.30 22.64 -27.70
CA ILE A 793 34.48 24.01 -27.29
C ILE A 793 33.07 24.57 -27.41
N THR A 794 32.36 24.60 -26.29
CA THR A 794 31.30 25.58 -26.13
C THR A 794 31.95 26.95 -26.29
N GLN A 795 31.97 27.45 -27.53
CA GLN A 795 32.16 28.87 -27.77
C GLN A 795 30.91 29.54 -27.24
N TYR A 796 30.99 30.11 -26.05
CA TYR A 796 29.93 30.93 -25.50
C TYR A 796 29.94 32.26 -26.24
N ASP A 797 29.14 32.37 -27.29
CA ASP A 797 29.01 33.62 -28.02
C ASP A 797 28.06 34.60 -27.30
N THR A 798 27.30 34.14 -26.30
CA THR A 798 26.45 35.00 -25.46
C THR A 798 26.43 34.59 -23.98
N LEU A 799 26.19 35.57 -23.09
CA LEU A 799 26.05 35.38 -21.64
C LEU A 799 24.94 34.37 -21.28
N ASN A 800 23.96 34.16 -22.17
CA ASN A 800 22.84 33.25 -21.95
C ASN A 800 23.20 31.76 -22.09
N GLU A 801 24.20 31.39 -22.91
CA GLU A 801 24.64 29.99 -23.02
C GLU A 801 25.50 29.56 -21.83
N LEU A 802 26.29 30.47 -21.25
CA LEU A 802 26.96 30.24 -19.96
C LEU A 802 25.93 30.03 -18.84
N MET A 803 24.79 30.73 -18.90
CA MET A 803 23.67 30.61 -17.96
C MET A 803 22.91 29.28 -18.08
N ALA A 804 22.94 28.61 -19.23
CA ALA A 804 22.35 27.28 -19.43
C ALA A 804 23.18 26.18 -18.75
N ASP A 805 24.52 26.31 -18.77
CA ASP A 805 25.46 25.42 -18.10
C ASP A 805 25.64 25.76 -16.59
N LEU A 806 25.22 26.95 -16.18
CA LEU A 806 25.08 27.38 -14.77
C LEU A 806 23.96 26.64 -14.03
N SER A 807 23.20 25.83 -14.75
CA SER A 807 22.13 25.01 -14.25
C SER A 807 22.76 23.64 -13.89
N GLY A 808 23.41 23.57 -12.71
CA GLY A 808 24.36 22.52 -12.29
C GLY A 808 24.03 21.07 -12.69
N SER A 809 25.08 20.26 -12.89
CA SER A 809 25.01 18.88 -13.39
C SER A 809 23.81 18.10 -12.83
N ASN A 810 23.14 17.31 -13.67
CA ASN A 810 21.97 16.52 -13.27
C ASN A 810 22.27 15.65 -12.04
N GLU A 811 23.52 15.24 -11.87
CA GLU A 811 24.02 14.50 -10.70
C GLU A 811 23.95 15.32 -9.41
N LEU A 812 24.44 16.57 -9.38
CA LEU A 812 24.33 17.46 -8.21
C LEU A 812 22.88 17.89 -7.93
N ARG A 813 22.00 17.83 -8.95
CA ARG A 813 20.56 18.05 -8.81
C ARG A 813 19.83 16.88 -8.18
N ASN A 814 20.22 15.68 -8.56
CA ASN A 814 19.68 14.45 -8.01
C ASN A 814 20.25 14.17 -6.60
N ALA A 815 21.46 14.65 -6.30
CA ALA A 815 22.11 14.46 -5.02
C ALA A 815 21.53 15.29 -3.87
N SER A 816 21.17 16.56 -4.12
CA SER A 816 20.73 17.51 -3.09
C SER A 816 19.74 18.57 -3.57
N HIS A 817 18.83 18.96 -2.67
CA HIS A 817 17.88 20.08 -2.85
C HIS A 817 18.53 21.46 -2.63
N ASN A 818 19.73 21.51 -2.06
CA ASN A 818 20.47 22.73 -1.77
C ASN A 818 21.21 23.24 -3.02
N GLY A 819 21.53 24.53 -3.01
CA GLY A 819 22.21 25.26 -4.09
C GLY A 819 23.67 24.89 -4.28
N TRP A 820 23.96 23.60 -4.43
CA TRP A 820 25.28 23.11 -4.81
C TRP A 820 25.60 23.53 -6.24
N ILE A 821 26.80 24.06 -6.39
CA ILE A 821 27.34 24.64 -7.62
C ILE A 821 28.58 23.85 -8.00
N ASP A 822 28.60 23.39 -9.24
CA ASP A 822 29.79 22.82 -9.86
C ASP A 822 30.84 23.92 -10.10
N ILE A 823 32.04 23.73 -9.57
CA ILE A 823 33.16 24.66 -9.69
C ILE A 823 34.35 24.09 -10.49
N GLY A 824 34.20 22.89 -11.09
CA GLY A 824 35.21 22.23 -11.93
C GLY A 824 35.09 20.70 -11.92
N THR A 825 35.91 20.02 -12.75
CA THR A 825 35.77 18.58 -13.10
C THR A 825 35.63 17.62 -11.92
N GLU A 826 36.13 17.96 -10.72
CA GLU A 826 35.94 17.15 -9.50
C GLU A 826 35.83 18.01 -8.23
N LYS A 827 35.15 19.16 -8.33
CA LYS A 827 34.92 20.06 -7.18
C LYS A 827 33.53 20.69 -7.21
N CYS A 828 32.85 20.71 -6.07
CA CYS A 828 31.57 21.41 -5.93
C CYS A 828 31.52 22.23 -4.64
N ALA A 829 30.71 23.29 -4.63
CA ALA A 829 30.59 24.18 -3.48
C ALA A 829 29.14 24.53 -3.15
N LEU A 830 28.87 24.73 -1.86
CA LEU A 830 27.59 25.23 -1.34
C LEU A 830 27.84 26.49 -0.52
N HIS A 831 27.11 27.57 -0.85
CA HIS A 831 27.12 28.78 -0.02
C HIS A 831 26.11 28.66 1.13
N VAL A 832 26.62 28.80 2.34
CA VAL A 832 25.85 28.80 3.59
C VAL A 832 25.72 30.24 4.05
N MET A 833 24.56 30.85 3.79
CA MET A 833 24.30 32.28 3.97
C MET A 833 24.83 32.84 5.30
N LYS A 834 25.59 33.95 5.24
CA LYS A 834 26.19 34.67 6.39
C LYS A 834 27.18 33.84 7.22
N LYS A 835 27.50 32.60 6.83
CA LYS A 835 28.39 31.70 7.57
C LYS A 835 29.65 31.40 6.76
N GLY A 836 29.51 30.96 5.52
CA GLY A 836 30.66 30.48 4.76
C GLY A 836 30.30 29.62 3.55
N TYR A 837 31.27 28.85 3.11
CA TYR A 837 31.19 27.98 1.95
C TYR A 837 31.65 26.58 2.34
N VAL A 838 30.84 25.58 2.01
CA VAL A 838 31.28 24.18 2.01
C VAL A 838 31.87 23.91 0.63
N VAL A 839 33.03 23.26 0.58
CA VAL A 839 33.70 22.86 -0.66
C VAL A 839 34.03 21.39 -0.57
N LEU A 840 33.60 20.62 -1.57
CA LEU A 840 33.96 19.23 -1.76
C LEU A 840 34.98 19.12 -2.90
N GLU A 841 35.99 18.30 -2.68
CA GLU A 841 37.07 18.07 -3.63
C GLU A 841 37.46 16.59 -3.61
N ARG A 842 37.57 16.00 -4.80
CA ARG A 842 38.09 14.65 -4.95
C ARG A 842 39.61 14.65 -4.83
N LYS A 843 40.15 13.78 -3.99
CA LYS A 843 41.58 13.51 -3.83
C LYS A 843 41.81 12.01 -4.06
N GLY A 844 42.34 11.66 -5.23
CA GLY A 844 42.41 10.26 -5.66
C GLY A 844 40.99 9.70 -5.86
N ASN A 845 40.68 8.57 -5.21
CA ASN A 845 39.36 7.95 -5.33
C ASN A 845 38.33 8.44 -4.30
N ILE A 846 38.66 9.40 -3.44
CA ILE A 846 37.83 9.80 -2.30
C ILE A 846 37.49 11.31 -2.36
N TRP A 847 36.23 11.63 -2.17
CA TRP A 847 35.70 12.96 -1.94
C TRP A 847 35.90 13.40 -0.49
N THR A 848 36.50 14.57 -0.33
CA THR A 848 36.77 15.18 0.98
C THR A 848 36.09 16.53 1.09
N GLY A 849 35.65 16.90 2.30
CA GLY A 849 34.95 18.16 2.57
C GLY A 849 35.78 19.16 3.34
N SER A 850 35.59 20.44 3.04
CA SER A 850 36.15 21.55 3.82
C SER A 850 35.15 22.69 3.97
N PHE A 851 35.26 23.46 5.05
CA PHE A 851 34.44 24.66 5.28
C PHE A 851 35.30 25.92 5.38
N ARG A 852 34.86 27.00 4.73
CA ARG A 852 35.52 28.30 4.75
C ARG A 852 34.54 29.39 5.20
N TYR A 853 34.87 30.11 6.27
CA TYR A 853 34.03 31.20 6.79
C TYR A 853 34.00 32.44 5.85
N GLU A 854 32.92 33.21 5.91
CA GLU A 854 32.68 34.38 5.05
C GLU A 854 33.27 35.71 5.58
N ASN A 855 33.98 35.73 6.73
CA ASN A 855 34.49 36.96 7.34
C ASN A 855 35.74 37.58 6.67
N ASN A 856 35.81 38.92 6.70
CA ASN A 856 36.78 39.82 6.05
C ASN A 856 38.28 39.66 6.41
N ASN A 857 38.68 38.68 7.22
CA ASN A 857 40.10 38.40 7.48
C ASN A 857 40.58 37.31 6.53
N TYR A 858 41.23 37.73 5.45
CA TYR A 858 41.75 36.96 4.29
C TYR A 858 42.79 35.86 4.61
N ARG A 859 42.83 35.30 5.83
CA ARG A 859 43.85 34.32 6.27
C ARG A 859 43.34 33.12 7.08
N ALA A 860 42.04 32.94 7.31
CA ALA A 860 41.57 31.74 8.02
C ALA A 860 41.71 30.48 7.13
N LYS A 861 42.53 29.51 7.56
CA LYS A 861 42.70 28.22 6.85
C LYS A 861 41.35 27.47 6.82
N PRO A 862 40.98 26.83 5.68
CA PRO A 862 39.82 25.94 5.65
C PRO A 862 40.02 24.82 6.68
N PHE A 863 38.99 24.50 7.45
CA PHE A 863 39.03 23.31 8.30
C PHE A 863 38.31 22.16 7.60
N SER A 864 38.84 20.95 7.76
CA SER A 864 38.28 19.75 7.17
C SER A 864 36.96 19.39 7.86
N ILE A 865 35.97 19.04 7.05
CA ILE A 865 34.72 18.46 7.51
C ILE A 865 34.97 16.94 7.57
N PRO A 866 34.58 16.24 8.65
CA PRO A 866 34.76 14.79 8.76
C PRO A 866 33.83 14.08 7.78
N LEU A 867 34.32 13.91 6.55
CA LEU A 867 33.60 13.45 5.38
C LEU A 867 34.61 12.80 4.44
N GLU A 868 34.44 11.51 4.20
CA GLU A 868 35.14 10.74 3.17
C GLU A 868 34.12 9.85 2.46
N SER A 869 34.08 9.90 1.14
CA SER A 869 33.14 9.15 0.31
C SER A 869 33.76 8.85 -1.05
N ASP A 870 33.59 7.64 -1.56
CA ASP A 870 34.03 7.25 -2.91
C ASP A 870 33.14 7.82 -4.02
N ASP A 871 31.88 8.11 -3.71
CA ASP A 871 30.88 8.71 -4.60
C ASP A 871 30.56 10.18 -4.25
N MET A 872 30.37 11.01 -5.29
CA MET A 872 30.04 12.43 -5.18
C MET A 872 28.66 12.65 -4.55
N THR A 873 27.67 11.80 -4.88
CA THR A 873 26.29 11.96 -4.39
C THR A 873 26.23 11.80 -2.88
N SER A 874 26.92 10.79 -2.36
CA SER A 874 27.07 10.47 -0.95
C SER A 874 27.89 11.55 -0.22
N ALA A 875 28.93 12.08 -0.88
CA ALA A 875 29.71 13.20 -0.35
C ALA A 875 28.85 14.46 -0.13
N VAL A 876 28.02 14.80 -1.12
CA VAL A 876 27.10 15.94 -1.09
C VAL A 876 26.03 15.78 -0.01
N ARG A 877 25.44 14.59 0.13
CA ARG A 877 24.42 14.31 1.16
C ARG A 877 24.98 14.39 2.58
N ALA A 878 26.17 13.84 2.78
CA ALA A 878 26.84 13.91 4.08
C ALA A 878 27.25 15.35 4.43
N ALA A 879 27.67 16.14 3.44
CA ALA A 879 27.90 17.57 3.62
C ALA A 879 26.62 18.35 3.99
N ASP A 880 25.48 18.04 3.37
CA ASP A 880 24.19 18.65 3.74
C ASP A 880 23.79 18.32 5.18
N THR A 881 23.96 17.05 5.58
CA THR A 881 23.68 16.61 6.96
C THR A 881 24.59 17.32 7.96
N TRP A 882 25.86 17.50 7.61
CA TRP A 882 26.80 18.25 8.44
C TRP A 882 26.38 19.72 8.61
N VAL A 883 25.98 20.40 7.53
CA VAL A 883 25.47 21.78 7.59
C VAL A 883 24.18 21.85 8.43
N GLN A 884 23.27 20.88 8.28
CA GLN A 884 22.05 20.80 9.07
C GLN A 884 22.35 20.66 10.56
N LYS A 885 23.26 19.76 10.93
CA LYS A 885 23.64 19.50 12.32
C LYS A 885 24.33 20.70 12.96
N LYS A 886 25.18 21.41 12.20
CA LYS A 886 25.99 22.52 12.71
C LYS A 886 25.25 23.87 12.71
N TYR A 887 24.42 24.15 11.72
CA TYR A 887 23.79 25.46 11.50
C TYR A 887 22.25 25.42 11.51
N GLY A 888 21.64 24.25 11.77
CA GLY A 888 20.21 24.09 12.00
C GLY A 888 19.36 24.50 10.79
N ASN A 889 18.34 25.32 11.05
CA ASN A 889 17.34 25.75 10.04
C ASN A 889 17.92 26.60 8.89
N ILE A 890 19.20 26.99 8.95
CA ILE A 890 19.87 27.77 7.89
C ILE A 890 19.99 26.94 6.60
N LEU A 891 20.04 25.61 6.66
CA LEU A 891 20.09 24.75 5.46
C LEU A 891 18.90 25.01 4.52
N ARG A 892 17.70 25.25 5.06
CA ARG A 892 16.50 25.54 4.26
C ARG A 892 16.64 26.82 3.42
N GLN A 893 17.47 27.77 3.87
CA GLN A 893 17.75 29.00 3.13
C GLN A 893 18.78 28.80 2.03
N THR A 894 19.50 27.68 2.03
CA THR A 894 20.44 27.31 0.96
C THR A 894 19.78 26.59 -0.21
N ALA A 895 18.47 26.29 -0.10
CA ALA A 895 17.69 25.61 -1.14
C ALA A 895 17.71 26.35 -2.48
N ARG A 896 17.79 25.60 -3.59
CA ARG A 896 17.79 26.17 -4.95
C ARG A 896 16.52 26.93 -5.28
N ASN A 897 15.40 26.48 -4.74
CA ASN A 897 14.06 27.05 -4.95
C ASN A 897 13.63 28.00 -3.82
N ALA A 898 14.55 28.46 -2.96
CA ALA A 898 14.20 29.41 -1.92
C ALA A 898 13.65 30.70 -2.55
N GLY A 899 12.46 31.14 -2.11
CA GLY A 899 11.73 32.24 -2.77
C GLY A 899 12.53 33.53 -2.94
N PHE A 900 13.45 33.82 -2.01
CA PHE A 900 14.29 35.01 -2.12
C PHE A 900 15.25 35.01 -3.32
N ARG A 901 15.58 33.83 -3.86
CA ARG A 901 16.49 33.65 -4.99
C ARG A 901 15.89 34.15 -6.31
N GLN A 902 14.56 34.28 -6.39
CA GLN A 902 13.84 34.79 -7.57
C GLN A 902 13.68 36.32 -7.57
N HIS A 903 14.01 37.01 -6.47
CA HIS A 903 13.96 38.47 -6.45
C HIS A 903 15.03 39.10 -7.35
N ASN A 904 14.81 40.35 -7.75
CA ASN A 904 15.78 41.17 -8.46
C ASN A 904 17.11 41.25 -7.68
N ILE A 905 18.22 41.19 -8.41
CA ILE A 905 19.58 41.30 -7.86
C ILE A 905 19.73 42.48 -6.90
N SER A 906 20.47 42.30 -5.81
CA SER A 906 20.73 43.39 -4.85
C SER A 906 21.86 44.32 -5.31
N GLU A 907 21.84 45.59 -4.87
CA GLU A 907 22.92 46.56 -5.12
C GLU A 907 24.29 46.11 -4.61
N ALA A 908 24.33 45.31 -3.55
CA ALA A 908 25.58 44.71 -3.08
C ALA A 908 26.12 43.64 -4.05
N GLN A 909 25.24 42.84 -4.65
CA GLN A 909 25.60 41.85 -5.66
C GLN A 909 25.98 42.50 -6.98
N LYS A 910 25.26 43.55 -7.42
CA LYS A 910 25.65 44.36 -8.58
C LYS A 910 27.05 44.93 -8.43
N ARG A 911 27.36 45.54 -7.27
CA ARG A 911 28.72 46.03 -6.94
C ARG A 911 29.77 44.92 -6.82
N ALA A 912 29.38 43.69 -6.48
CA ALA A 912 30.30 42.56 -6.43
C ALA A 912 30.63 42.03 -7.83
N LEU A 913 29.65 41.98 -8.73
CA LEU A 913 29.82 41.54 -10.12
C LEU A 913 30.47 42.61 -11.01
N SER A 914 30.25 43.89 -10.74
CA SER A 914 30.91 44.98 -11.47
C SER A 914 32.44 44.97 -11.31
N ARG A 915 32.96 44.48 -10.17
CA ARG A 915 34.41 44.23 -9.96
C ARG A 915 34.99 43.23 -10.96
N TYR A 916 34.15 42.38 -11.54
CA TYR A 916 34.51 41.41 -12.57
C TYR A 916 34.08 41.86 -13.99
N LYS A 917 33.61 43.11 -14.16
CA LYS A 917 33.10 43.68 -15.41
C LYS A 917 31.89 42.94 -16.00
N ILE A 918 30.99 42.44 -15.15
CA ILE A 918 29.77 41.74 -15.56
C ILE A 918 28.57 42.66 -15.33
N GLU A 919 27.84 43.00 -16.40
CA GLU A 919 26.55 43.70 -16.33
C GLU A 919 25.45 42.71 -15.97
N ALA A 920 24.67 43.02 -14.92
CA ALA A 920 23.80 42.04 -14.25
C ALA A 920 22.37 42.56 -14.01
N ASP A 921 21.92 43.55 -14.77
CA ASP A 921 20.64 44.26 -14.50
C ASP A 921 19.39 43.40 -14.68
N THR A 922 19.48 42.31 -15.44
CA THR A 922 18.39 41.35 -15.68
C THR A 922 18.48 40.09 -14.81
N MET A 923 19.48 39.98 -13.92
CA MET A 923 19.71 38.78 -13.12
C MET A 923 18.88 38.75 -11.83
N THR A 924 18.49 37.54 -11.43
CA THR A 924 17.92 37.28 -10.11
C THR A 924 19.01 37.19 -9.02
N LYS A 925 18.64 37.35 -7.75
CA LYS A 925 19.57 37.20 -6.61
C LYS A 925 20.24 35.84 -6.57
N GLY A 926 19.51 34.77 -6.92
CA GLY A 926 20.03 33.40 -6.96
C GLY A 926 21.09 33.22 -8.02
N GLN A 927 20.81 33.67 -9.25
CA GLN A 927 21.75 33.62 -10.37
C GLN A 927 23.03 34.43 -10.08
N ALA A 928 22.89 35.62 -9.51
CA ALA A 928 24.04 36.45 -9.14
C ALA A 928 24.90 35.79 -8.05
N MET A 929 24.25 35.10 -7.09
CA MET A 929 24.93 34.38 -6.01
C MET A 929 25.71 33.17 -6.54
N ASP A 930 25.12 32.38 -7.43
CA ASP A 930 25.78 31.21 -8.02
C ASP A 930 27.01 31.61 -8.84
N LEU A 931 26.88 32.70 -9.61
CA LEU A 931 27.98 33.25 -10.40
C LEU A 931 29.13 33.74 -9.49
N LEU A 932 28.82 34.47 -8.41
CA LEU A 932 29.83 34.93 -7.46
C LEU A 932 30.61 33.79 -6.79
N VAL A 933 29.96 32.65 -6.51
CA VAL A 933 30.64 31.46 -5.97
C VAL A 933 31.63 30.90 -6.99
N LYS A 934 31.22 30.71 -8.26
CA LYS A 934 32.14 30.21 -9.30
C LYS A 934 33.33 31.15 -9.53
N LEU A 935 33.09 32.46 -9.53
CA LEU A 935 34.14 33.48 -9.65
C LEU A 935 35.12 33.43 -8.46
N LYS A 936 34.60 33.18 -7.25
CA LYS A 936 35.37 33.11 -6.00
C LYS A 936 36.24 31.85 -5.88
N PHE A 937 35.80 30.72 -6.43
CA PHE A 937 36.49 29.43 -6.34
C PHE A 937 37.29 29.01 -7.58
N GLY A 938 37.48 29.90 -8.57
CA GLY A 938 38.63 29.79 -9.49
C GLY A 938 38.40 29.85 -11.00
N GLN A 939 37.19 30.09 -11.51
CA GLN A 939 36.98 30.12 -12.97
C GLN A 939 37.52 31.37 -13.68
N LEU A 940 37.93 32.43 -12.94
CA LEU A 940 38.42 33.67 -13.54
C LEU A 940 39.77 33.54 -14.26
N LYS A 941 40.64 32.62 -13.79
CA LYS A 941 41.98 32.42 -14.35
C LYS A 941 41.88 31.64 -15.66
N ILE A 942 41.10 30.56 -15.65
CA ILE A 942 40.79 29.73 -16.83
C ILE A 942 40.15 30.59 -17.93
N TRP A 943 39.17 31.43 -17.60
CA TRP A 943 38.53 32.33 -18.58
C TRP A 943 39.50 33.40 -19.15
N LYS A 944 40.35 34.01 -18.32
CA LYS A 944 41.35 35.00 -18.78
C LYS A 944 42.43 34.37 -19.65
N ASP A 945 42.84 33.14 -19.35
CA ASP A 945 43.82 32.39 -20.13
C ASP A 945 43.22 31.96 -21.48
N GLN A 946 41.94 31.57 -21.50
CA GLN A 946 41.20 31.28 -22.73
C GLN A 946 41.05 32.52 -23.64
N VAL A 947 40.68 33.67 -23.08
CA VAL A 947 40.55 34.94 -23.83
C VAL A 947 41.90 35.42 -24.38
N LYS A 948 43.01 35.19 -23.65
CA LYS A 948 44.37 35.46 -24.16
C LYS A 948 44.76 34.52 -25.30
N PHE A 949 44.44 33.24 -25.17
CA PHE A 949 44.69 32.22 -26.18
C PHE A 949 43.92 32.53 -27.48
N ASP A 950 42.63 32.90 -27.38
CA ASP A 950 41.80 33.25 -28.54
C ASP A 950 42.25 34.55 -29.23
N LYS A 951 42.72 35.54 -28.47
CA LYS A 951 43.36 36.74 -29.05
C LYS A 951 44.66 36.41 -29.78
N ALA A 952 45.46 35.47 -29.27
CA ALA A 952 46.67 35.02 -29.93
C ALA A 952 46.35 34.23 -31.21
N LYS A 953 45.35 33.34 -31.15
CA LYS A 953 44.86 32.54 -32.29
C LYS A 953 44.31 33.42 -33.42
N ARG A 954 43.49 34.43 -33.11
CA ARG A 954 42.98 35.41 -34.10
C ARG A 954 44.10 36.24 -34.75
N LYS A 955 45.17 36.56 -34.02
CA LYS A 955 46.35 37.24 -34.58
C LYS A 955 47.14 36.35 -35.55
N VAL A 956 47.22 35.05 -35.28
CA VAL A 956 47.89 34.07 -36.13
C VAL A 956 47.04 33.75 -37.37
N GLU A 957 45.73 33.61 -37.21
CA GLU A 957 44.78 33.37 -38.31
C GLU A 957 44.63 34.60 -39.22
N GLY A 958 44.64 35.82 -38.68
CA GLY A 958 44.66 37.05 -39.49
C GLY A 958 45.97 37.26 -40.27
N LYS A 959 47.10 36.79 -39.74
CA LYS A 959 48.38 36.76 -40.50
C LYS A 959 48.36 35.70 -41.60
N LYS A 960 47.76 34.52 -41.34
CA LYS A 960 47.60 33.46 -42.34
C LYS A 960 46.60 33.83 -43.44
N SER A 961 45.53 34.55 -43.13
CA SER A 961 44.57 35.00 -44.15
C SER A 961 45.15 36.10 -45.04
N ASN A 962 45.91 37.05 -44.49
CA ASN A 962 46.61 38.05 -45.30
C ASN A 962 47.70 37.42 -46.20
N ALA A 963 48.42 36.41 -45.70
CA ALA A 963 49.36 35.65 -46.53
C ALA A 963 48.66 34.86 -47.64
N ALA A 964 47.50 34.26 -47.36
CA ALA A 964 46.70 33.52 -48.34
C ALA A 964 46.08 34.43 -49.41
N VAL A 965 45.67 35.66 -49.05
CA VAL A 965 45.15 36.66 -50.01
C VAL A 965 46.27 37.17 -50.95
N LEU A 966 47.49 37.36 -50.43
CA LEU A 966 48.66 37.73 -51.24
C LEU A 966 49.09 36.64 -52.23
N VAL A 967 48.99 35.36 -51.84
CA VAL A 967 49.27 34.21 -52.73
C VAL A 967 48.17 34.05 -53.79
N ARG A 968 46.90 34.27 -53.41
CA ARG A 968 45.75 34.18 -54.33
C ARG A 968 45.75 35.28 -55.39
N ASN A 969 46.19 36.50 -55.05
CA ASN A 969 46.32 37.59 -56.02
C ASN A 969 47.52 37.42 -56.96
N ARG A 970 48.59 36.73 -56.55
CA ARG A 970 49.71 36.39 -57.47
C ARG A 970 49.37 35.28 -58.46
N HIS A 971 48.47 34.35 -58.11
CA HIS A 971 48.01 33.29 -59.02
C HIS A 971 46.94 33.74 -60.03
N MET A 972 46.14 34.78 -59.72
CA MET A 972 45.17 35.31 -60.70
C MET A 972 45.79 36.20 -61.77
N SER A 973 47.00 36.74 -61.57
CA SER A 973 47.71 37.52 -62.59
C SER A 973 48.52 36.68 -63.59
N SER A 974 48.72 35.37 -63.34
CA SER A 974 49.52 34.49 -64.21
C SER A 974 48.68 33.53 -65.08
N VAL A 975 47.35 33.68 -65.09
CA VAL A 975 46.42 32.86 -65.91
C VAL A 975 45.63 33.72 -66.90
N ALA A 976 46.06 34.97 -67.11
CA ALA A 976 45.53 35.86 -68.14
C ALA A 976 46.67 36.51 -68.94
N VAL A 977 47.53 35.67 -69.54
CA VAL A 977 48.31 35.93 -70.77
C VAL A 977 48.49 34.60 -71.49
#